data_AF-A0A7R7GKL0-F1
#
_entry.id   AF-A0A7R7GKL0-F1
#
_cell.length_a   1.000
_cell.length_b   1.000
_cell.length_c   1.000
_cell.angle_alpha   90.00
_cell.angle_beta   90.00
_cell.angle_gamma   90.00
#
_symmetry.space_group_name_H-M   'P 1'
#
loop_
_entity.id
_entity.type
_entity.pdbx_description
1 polymer ?
#
loop_
_entity_poly.entity_id
_entity_poly.type
_entity_poly.pdbx_seq_one_letter_code
_entity_poly.pdbx_strand_id
1 'polypeptide(L)'
;MEPDAIQRSYARRHPMNDCIMALLATLHGCLSRRFAGGQLRRLAAPIMLVPLFWLLAGPEAHAHQVKAQPADKSTQSSLVLSPDEVRYLEQLGEVRVPLIHDQPPLSFVENGAARGYLNELLDVIADKLGLEVQRQDASYAESIRALRDNRADLLNDYSSSDDRSGYLLETTPVLTSPFVAVGRVGAETIRSMEDLRQARLVLVSDFQQTRAIQEHYPGLDTVLVDRIDQAYRALRTDDADYYIDNATHAGYYLRHHMITDLKIAGEIPAQEIGRLRLHFAVSENHPLLHSAIQKTLGRMLEDKELQHLKDRWLYRTGSNRELSLSSEERSWLAAHPEIRVALDPDWAPVEYRSEAGVYDGISLDYLTRLEQRLGIDFVIMDGLTWQEGVDALKSHQADMFASVAKTPQREEYLRFTRPYLEMPIRIFARDDTSYIGDLNNISDRRIAVVAGYAIQDWLSNDHPHLNLVPVPTPAEGLKRVASGDIDAFIGNVVTATYYIGKLQIDNVRVAGDTPYANAQAMAVRDDWPILAGILQKALDTIPAEEHRTIYNRWMSIRFEHTPDYRLLWWLAIAATLVLSASFYWNRILDRQVKARTARLQENETQIRNLLNAKNYILEGTNAGTWDWTLATGQLMINERWAEMTGYQPADLEPMSIDKWLASVHEVDREEVQSALDDHFNGRNRYVDVEFRQRHRDDHWVWLNARGKVVEWDDQGRPVRMSGTLLDITQRKQAEETILHQAHFDALTGLPNRFLTLDRLSQLLLDASRRDEKVGILFIDLDDFKKINDTLGHDTGDRILVDAAQRLRGAIRGVDTIGRLGGDEFIVLAGSLHSDDDVIQVAEQILEGFRSPFRLDGRDLMLTASIGISLYPDDADSALKLLQNADSAMYHSKAHGRNTYAFFTEAMNESLSRRVSLEDKMNGALERGEFHLHYQPKVDLVTGRTIGAEALLRWNNPELGSISPAEFIPIAEQTGLIVPIGEFVLTKALETAARCRDRIDPDFSIAINLSPRQFRDPGLVDFFTRAIEQTGMDWHNIEIEITEGVLMTGLSYIDEALTTLSEKGLSLAMDDFGTGYSSLSYLRQFPFTVLKIDRSFVQEITRNSNDLELVRATIAMAHSLGLKVVAEGVETEDQLNRLKEQGCDYAQGYLFGRPASADALLEKLQSS
;
A
#
# COMPACT_ATOMS: atom_id res chain seq x y z
N MET A 1 52.39 -27.83 5.65
CA MET A 1 52.68 -28.03 4.22
C MET A 1 51.64 -28.98 3.68
N GLU A 2 50.81 -28.34 2.88
CA GLU A 2 49.92 -28.77 1.83
C GLU A 2 49.23 -30.14 1.73
N PRO A 3 48.00 -30.07 1.15
CA PRO A 3 47.05 -31.13 0.92
C PRO A 3 47.33 -31.85 -0.41
N ASP A 4 47.10 -33.16 -0.49
CA ASP A 4 47.11 -33.82 -1.80
C ASP A 4 46.44 -35.21 -1.86
N ALA A 5 45.35 -35.43 -1.11
CA ALA A 5 44.64 -36.72 -1.14
C ALA A 5 43.11 -36.64 -1.29
N ILE A 6 42.57 -35.45 -1.60
CA ILE A 6 41.20 -35.29 -2.12
C ILE A 6 41.23 -34.89 -3.61
N GLN A 7 42.35 -35.15 -4.29
CA GLN A 7 42.38 -35.35 -5.73
C GLN A 7 42.32 -36.85 -5.99
N ARG A 8 41.16 -37.40 -6.39
CA ARG A 8 40.99 -38.53 -7.36
C ARG A 8 39.65 -39.30 -7.34
N SER A 9 38.56 -38.82 -6.73
CA SER A 9 37.25 -39.51 -6.90
C SER A 9 36.07 -38.69 -7.43
N TYR A 10 36.20 -37.38 -7.69
CA TYR A 10 35.13 -36.57 -8.30
C TYR A 10 35.33 -36.29 -9.81
N ALA A 11 36.02 -37.20 -10.50
CA ALA A 11 36.18 -37.18 -11.95
C ALA A 11 35.38 -38.33 -12.57
N ARG A 12 34.07 -38.12 -12.81
CA ARG A 12 33.25 -38.79 -13.85
C ARG A 12 31.83 -38.18 -13.94
N ARG A 13 31.51 -37.59 -15.10
CA ARG A 13 30.22 -37.09 -15.67
C ARG A 13 29.90 -35.62 -15.33
N HIS A 14 30.05 -34.58 -16.15
CA HIS A 14 29.83 -34.40 -17.60
C HIS A 14 30.85 -33.46 -18.29
N PRO A 15 31.05 -33.54 -19.63
CA PRO A 15 32.25 -33.09 -20.35
C PRO A 15 32.05 -31.87 -21.29
N MET A 16 31.22 -30.88 -20.92
CA MET A 16 30.86 -29.76 -21.83
C MET A 16 31.38 -28.37 -21.40
N ASN A 17 32.00 -28.26 -20.21
CA ASN A 17 32.63 -27.02 -19.73
C ASN A 17 34.05 -26.80 -20.28
N ASP A 18 34.72 -27.83 -20.80
CA ASP A 18 36.06 -27.70 -21.38
C ASP A 18 36.05 -27.17 -22.83
N CYS A 19 34.93 -27.26 -23.56
CA CYS A 19 34.81 -26.72 -24.93
C CYS A 19 34.49 -25.22 -24.98
N ILE A 20 33.72 -24.68 -24.04
CA ILE A 20 33.35 -23.25 -24.01
C ILE A 20 34.52 -22.38 -23.50
N MET A 21 35.31 -22.90 -22.57
CA MET A 21 36.53 -22.26 -22.08
C MET A 21 37.66 -22.26 -23.13
N ALA A 22 37.73 -23.27 -24.02
CA ALA A 22 38.65 -23.28 -25.15
C ALA A 22 38.24 -22.31 -26.28
N LEU A 23 36.93 -22.06 -26.49
CA LEU A 23 36.42 -21.17 -27.55
C LEU A 23 36.60 -19.68 -27.19
N LEU A 24 36.35 -19.30 -25.94
CA LEU A 24 36.50 -17.91 -25.48
C LEU A 24 37.97 -17.47 -25.37
N ALA A 25 38.89 -18.39 -25.05
CA ALA A 25 40.33 -18.15 -25.10
C ALA A 25 40.86 -17.93 -26.54
N THR A 26 40.23 -18.56 -27.53
CA THR A 26 40.60 -18.44 -28.96
C THR A 26 40.05 -17.15 -29.60
N LEU A 27 38.87 -16.68 -29.16
CA LEU A 27 38.27 -15.40 -29.58
C LEU A 27 39.00 -14.19 -29.00
N HIS A 28 39.48 -14.27 -27.76
CA HIS A 28 40.28 -13.22 -27.13
C HIS A 28 41.68 -13.07 -27.79
N GLY A 29 42.28 -14.17 -28.27
CA GLY A 29 43.52 -14.17 -29.04
C GLY A 29 43.40 -13.66 -30.50
N CYS A 30 42.20 -13.74 -31.10
CA CYS A 30 41.94 -13.25 -32.46
C CYS A 30 41.60 -11.76 -32.53
N LEU A 31 40.91 -11.21 -31.52
CA LEU A 31 40.51 -9.80 -31.49
C LEU A 31 41.65 -8.86 -31.08
N SER A 32 42.65 -9.36 -30.35
CA SER A 32 43.87 -8.62 -29.98
C SER A 32 44.90 -8.50 -31.13
N ARG A 33 44.78 -9.29 -32.22
CA ARG A 33 45.69 -9.23 -33.38
C ARG A 33 45.17 -8.42 -34.58
N ARG A 34 43.93 -7.90 -34.56
CA ARG A 34 43.33 -7.22 -35.73
C ARG A 34 43.18 -5.70 -35.64
N PHE A 35 43.55 -5.07 -34.52
CA PHE A 35 43.50 -3.62 -34.35
C PHE A 35 44.77 -3.07 -33.68
N ALA A 36 45.91 -3.29 -34.34
CA ALA A 36 47.14 -2.54 -34.11
C ALA A 36 47.43 -1.71 -35.37
N GLY A 37 46.91 -0.48 -35.41
CA GLY A 37 47.09 0.47 -36.52
C GLY A 37 45.96 1.48 -36.55
N GLY A 38 46.10 2.58 -35.80
CA GLY A 38 45.03 3.55 -35.58
C GLY A 38 44.83 4.55 -36.73
N GLN A 39 43.57 4.91 -36.97
CA GLN A 39 43.02 6.27 -36.94
C GLN A 39 41.55 6.21 -37.38
N LEU A 40 40.64 6.01 -36.42
CA LEU A 40 39.26 6.54 -36.40
C LEU A 40 38.56 6.02 -35.13
N ARG A 41 39.07 6.51 -34.00
CA ARG A 41 38.29 6.78 -32.80
C ARG A 41 37.49 8.05 -33.10
N ARG A 42 36.16 7.96 -33.28
CA ARG A 42 35.16 9.01 -32.95
C ARG A 42 33.80 8.61 -33.54
N LEU A 43 32.79 8.70 -32.67
CA LEU A 43 31.35 8.64 -32.96
C LEU A 43 30.83 7.24 -33.33
N ALA A 44 29.74 6.73 -32.82
CA ALA A 44 28.91 6.97 -31.65
C ALA A 44 28.00 5.72 -31.64
N ALA A 45 27.91 5.03 -30.51
CA ALA A 45 26.67 4.31 -30.18
C ALA A 45 25.60 5.36 -29.82
N PRO A 46 24.40 5.04 -29.32
CA PRO A 46 23.68 3.76 -29.17
C PRO A 46 22.19 3.97 -29.59
N ILE A 47 21.22 3.48 -28.80
CA ILE A 47 19.77 3.79 -28.76
C ILE A 47 18.97 2.81 -29.62
N MET A 48 18.05 1.99 -29.12
CA MET A 48 17.23 1.98 -27.89
C MET A 48 16.45 0.64 -27.94
N LEU A 49 15.63 0.16 -27.02
CA LEU A 49 14.95 0.56 -25.79
C LEU A 49 14.62 -0.83 -25.20
N VAL A 50 14.91 -1.07 -23.92
CA VAL A 50 13.96 -0.87 -22.82
C VAL A 50 12.78 -1.82 -22.89
N PRO A 51 12.47 -2.36 -21.73
CA PRO A 51 11.74 -3.57 -21.64
C PRO A 51 10.26 -3.28 -21.65
N LEU A 52 9.51 -4.30 -21.99
CA LEU A 52 8.18 -4.34 -21.48
C LEU A 52 7.85 -5.77 -21.22
N PHE A 53 7.32 -5.93 -20.03
CA PHE A 53 6.23 -6.78 -19.68
C PHE A 53 6.60 -8.22 -19.47
N TRP A 54 6.05 -8.87 -18.47
CA TRP A 54 5.03 -8.65 -17.47
C TRP A 54 5.63 -9.34 -16.24
N LEU A 55 5.07 -9.42 -15.09
CA LEU A 55 3.81 -9.13 -14.49
C LEU A 55 3.00 -10.43 -14.56
N LEU A 56 3.61 -11.55 -15.00
CA LEU A 56 3.21 -12.89 -14.63
C LEU A 56 4.30 -13.55 -13.77
N ALA A 57 4.42 -13.12 -12.52
CA ALA A 57 3.62 -13.73 -11.46
C ALA A 57 4.07 -15.17 -11.21
N GLY A 58 4.76 -15.36 -10.08
CA GLY A 58 4.55 -16.54 -9.26
C GLY A 58 3.13 -16.50 -8.66
N PRO A 59 2.90 -17.07 -7.47
CA PRO A 59 3.78 -17.89 -6.66
C PRO A 59 3.20 -19.32 -6.62
N GLU A 60 3.91 -20.25 -6.03
CA GLU A 60 3.86 -20.47 -4.59
C GLU A 60 4.87 -21.60 -4.31
N ALA A 61 5.82 -21.52 -3.29
CA ALA A 61 6.34 -22.54 -2.26
C ALA A 61 6.68 -21.98 -0.90
N HIS A 62 6.08 -22.63 0.07
CA HIS A 62 6.65 -23.32 1.20
C HIS A 62 7.70 -22.65 2.10
N ALA A 63 7.14 -21.94 3.08
CA ALA A 63 7.63 -21.78 4.44
C ALA A 63 8.38 -22.96 5.13
N HIS A 64 9.39 -22.53 5.88
CA HIS A 64 9.71 -22.86 7.27
C HIS A 64 9.85 -24.32 7.75
N GLN A 65 11.07 -24.62 8.17
CA GLN A 65 11.37 -25.18 9.51
C GLN A 65 12.23 -24.18 10.29
N VAL A 66 11.85 -23.90 11.55
CA VAL A 66 12.70 -23.27 12.58
C VAL A 66 12.69 -24.18 13.80
N LYS A 67 13.88 -24.45 14.35
CA LYS A 67 14.11 -25.16 15.62
C LYS A 67 14.07 -24.19 16.81
N ALA A 68 13.43 -24.62 17.88
CA ALA A 68 13.29 -23.91 19.15
C ALA A 68 14.47 -24.14 20.13
N GLN A 69 14.67 -23.20 21.05
CA GLN A 69 15.40 -23.36 22.33
C GLN A 69 14.49 -22.97 23.52
N PRO A 70 14.79 -23.43 24.75
CA PRO A 70 13.77 -23.88 25.70
C PRO A 70 13.27 -22.79 26.65
N ALA A 71 11.97 -22.83 26.93
CA ALA A 71 11.32 -22.06 27.98
C ALA A 71 10.81 -22.96 29.12
N ASP A 72 10.67 -22.30 30.25
CA ASP A 72 10.43 -22.73 31.62
C ASP A 72 9.47 -23.92 31.86
N LYS A 73 9.87 -24.83 32.77
CA LYS A 73 9.08 -25.97 33.24
C LYS A 73 8.23 -25.58 34.45
N SER A 74 7.03 -25.04 34.24
CA SER A 74 5.95 -25.19 35.23
C SER A 74 4.58 -24.74 34.69
N THR A 75 3.87 -25.64 34.00
CA THR A 75 2.40 -25.91 34.07
C THR A 75 1.94 -26.68 32.83
N GLN A 76 2.36 -27.95 32.70
CA GLN A 76 1.78 -28.89 31.73
C GLN A 76 0.67 -29.70 32.40
N SER A 77 -0.56 -29.65 31.86
CA SER A 77 -1.51 -30.74 32.00
C SER A 77 -1.26 -31.72 30.84
N SER A 78 -0.66 -32.87 31.16
CA SER A 78 -0.13 -33.85 30.19
C SER A 78 -1.19 -34.40 29.22
N LEU A 79 -0.85 -34.58 27.94
CA LEU A 79 -1.63 -35.34 26.96
C LEU A 79 -1.75 -36.79 27.47
N VAL A 80 -2.98 -37.22 27.80
CA VAL A 80 -3.21 -38.57 28.35
C VAL A 80 -3.52 -39.54 27.21
N LEU A 81 -2.47 -40.07 26.59
CA LEU A 81 -2.56 -41.23 25.70
C LEU A 81 -2.52 -42.52 26.54
N SER A 82 -3.17 -43.57 26.06
CA SER A 82 -3.09 -44.89 26.68
C SER A 82 -1.69 -45.50 26.45
N PRO A 83 -1.22 -46.40 27.33
CA PRO A 83 0.07 -47.08 27.14
C PRO A 83 0.17 -47.85 25.81
N ASP A 84 -0.96 -48.33 25.29
CA ASP A 84 -1.02 -49.04 24.01
C ASP A 84 -0.93 -48.07 22.82
N GLU A 85 -1.53 -46.88 22.91
CA GLU A 85 -1.39 -45.81 21.90
C GLU A 85 0.06 -45.32 21.81
N VAL A 86 0.71 -45.07 22.95
CA VAL A 86 2.11 -44.62 22.98
C VAL A 86 3.03 -45.65 22.33
N ARG A 87 2.92 -46.93 22.73
CA ARG A 87 3.74 -48.00 22.16
C ARG A 87 3.49 -48.19 20.66
N TYR A 88 2.24 -48.04 20.24
CA TYR A 88 1.86 -48.13 18.83
C TYR A 88 2.46 -47.00 17.99
N LEU A 89 2.40 -45.75 18.47
CA LEU A 89 2.98 -44.59 17.79
C LEU A 89 4.51 -44.69 17.69
N GLU A 90 5.18 -45.14 18.76
CA GLU A 90 6.62 -45.39 18.77
C GLU A 90 7.05 -46.47 17.76
N GLN A 91 6.19 -47.48 17.53
CA GLN A 91 6.44 -48.52 16.53
C GLN A 91 6.13 -48.06 15.10
N LEU A 92 5.14 -47.18 14.95
CA LEU A 92 4.72 -46.67 13.65
C LEU A 92 5.76 -45.72 13.07
N GLY A 93 6.22 -44.74 13.86
CA GLY A 93 7.31 -43.79 13.54
C GLY A 93 7.00 -42.79 12.42
N GLU A 94 6.36 -43.24 11.34
CA GLU A 94 6.00 -42.46 10.17
C GLU A 94 4.57 -42.78 9.69
N VAL A 95 3.91 -41.80 9.09
CA VAL A 95 2.58 -41.94 8.47
C VAL A 95 2.60 -41.52 7.02
N ARG A 96 2.05 -42.36 6.14
CA ARG A 96 1.95 -42.10 4.71
C ARG A 96 0.64 -41.38 4.39
N VAL A 97 0.75 -40.20 3.80
CA VAL A 97 -0.39 -39.31 3.53
C VAL A 97 -0.39 -38.91 2.05
N PRO A 98 -1.48 -39.14 1.32
CA PRO A 98 -1.61 -38.67 -0.05
C PRO A 98 -1.63 -37.14 -0.10
N LEU A 99 -0.94 -36.56 -1.09
CA LEU A 99 -0.85 -35.11 -1.30
C LEU A 99 -1.72 -34.69 -2.48
N ILE A 100 -2.72 -33.85 -2.19
CA ILE A 100 -3.65 -33.29 -3.18
C ILE A 100 -3.14 -31.89 -3.57
N HIS A 101 -3.06 -31.61 -4.88
CA HIS A 101 -2.33 -30.46 -5.41
C HIS A 101 -3.20 -29.21 -5.68
N ASP A 102 -4.52 -29.29 -5.57
CA ASP A 102 -5.42 -28.38 -6.28
C ASP A 102 -6.60 -27.82 -5.45
N GLN A 103 -6.47 -27.73 -4.12
CA GLN A 103 -7.50 -27.15 -3.26
C GLN A 103 -7.00 -26.03 -2.33
N PRO A 104 -6.47 -24.90 -2.83
CA PRO A 104 -6.10 -23.76 -1.97
C PRO A 104 -7.35 -23.06 -1.39
N PRO A 105 -7.37 -22.66 -0.09
CA PRO A 105 -6.29 -22.65 0.88
C PRO A 105 -6.22 -23.92 1.76
N LEU A 106 -6.95 -24.97 1.41
CA LEU A 106 -7.14 -26.16 2.25
C LEU A 106 -5.95 -27.12 2.13
N SER A 107 -5.62 -27.54 0.92
CA SER A 107 -4.50 -28.44 0.61
C SER A 107 -4.02 -28.20 -0.82
N PHE A 108 -2.76 -27.80 -0.98
CA PHE A 108 -2.16 -27.56 -2.29
C PHE A 108 -0.64 -27.68 -2.22
N VAL A 109 0.01 -27.73 -3.38
CA VAL A 109 1.48 -27.73 -3.46
C VAL A 109 1.96 -26.42 -4.03
N GLU A 110 2.93 -25.91 -3.32
CA GLU A 110 3.47 -24.60 -3.49
C GLU A 110 5.02 -24.93 -3.52
N ASN A 111 5.75 -24.71 -4.65
CA ASN A 111 7.17 -24.88 -5.09
C ASN A 111 7.83 -26.10 -4.42
N GLY A 112 7.11 -27.21 -4.43
CA GLY A 112 7.62 -28.50 -3.99
C GLY A 112 7.41 -28.83 -2.51
N ALA A 113 6.59 -28.09 -1.77
CA ALA A 113 6.09 -28.61 -0.49
C ALA A 113 4.56 -28.41 -0.33
N ALA A 114 3.99 -29.03 0.71
CA ALA A 114 2.55 -29.23 0.90
C ALA A 114 1.86 -28.24 1.86
N ARG A 115 1.08 -27.30 1.32
CA ARG A 115 0.65 -26.04 1.97
C ARG A 115 -0.84 -26.08 2.23
N GLY A 116 -1.31 -25.09 2.98
CA GLY A 116 -2.72 -24.93 3.27
C GLY A 116 -3.10 -25.50 4.63
N TYR A 117 -4.30 -25.11 5.06
CA TYR A 117 -4.81 -25.34 6.41
C TYR A 117 -4.74 -26.82 6.85
N LEU A 118 -5.13 -27.76 5.98
CA LEU A 118 -5.20 -29.18 6.32
C LEU A 118 -3.82 -29.83 6.36
N ASN A 119 -2.87 -29.35 5.56
CA ASN A 119 -1.49 -29.83 5.59
C ASN A 119 -0.75 -29.34 6.83
N GLU A 120 -0.86 -28.05 7.16
CA GLU A 120 -0.23 -27.49 8.36
C GLU A 120 -0.88 -27.99 9.66
N LEU A 121 -2.20 -28.20 9.68
CA LEU A 121 -2.88 -28.80 10.83
C LEU A 121 -2.41 -30.24 11.08
N LEU A 122 -2.22 -31.02 10.01
CA LEU A 122 -1.68 -32.37 10.12
C LEU A 122 -0.24 -32.36 10.64
N ASP A 123 0.61 -31.45 10.18
CA ASP A 123 2.00 -31.35 10.65
C ASP A 123 2.06 -31.05 12.16
N VAL A 124 1.20 -30.14 12.66
CA VAL A 124 1.13 -29.84 14.09
C VAL A 124 0.64 -31.04 14.91
N ILE A 125 -0.31 -31.82 14.38
CA ILE A 125 -0.79 -33.03 15.05
C ILE A 125 0.28 -34.12 15.04
N ALA A 126 0.99 -34.29 13.93
CA ALA A 126 2.09 -35.25 13.81
C ALA A 126 3.23 -34.93 14.78
N ASP A 127 3.62 -33.66 14.90
CA ASP A 127 4.65 -33.21 15.86
C ASP A 127 4.24 -33.51 17.31
N LYS A 128 2.99 -33.21 17.70
CA LYS A 128 2.48 -33.52 19.06
C LYS A 128 2.37 -35.03 19.33
N LEU A 129 2.26 -35.86 18.29
CA LEU A 129 2.22 -37.32 18.38
C LEU A 129 3.59 -37.99 18.19
N GLY A 130 4.63 -37.23 17.83
CA GLY A 130 5.98 -37.74 17.55
C GLY A 130 6.07 -38.58 16.28
N LEU A 131 5.29 -38.25 15.25
CA LEU A 131 5.24 -38.96 13.96
C LEU A 131 5.90 -38.12 12.84
N GLU A 132 6.61 -38.78 11.92
CA GLU A 132 7.03 -38.16 10.66
C GLU A 132 5.95 -38.32 9.57
N VAL A 133 5.68 -37.27 8.79
CA VAL A 133 4.68 -37.30 7.71
C VAL A 133 5.36 -37.52 6.36
N GLN A 134 5.13 -38.69 5.74
CA GLN A 134 5.55 -38.97 4.37
C GLN A 134 4.44 -38.65 3.38
N ARG A 135 4.71 -37.75 2.43
CA ARG A 135 3.74 -37.33 1.43
C ARG A 135 3.97 -38.00 0.08
N GLN A 136 2.89 -38.43 -0.58
CA GLN A 136 2.94 -39.02 -1.92
C GLN A 136 1.90 -38.36 -2.81
N ASP A 137 2.34 -37.83 -3.96
CA ASP A 137 1.46 -37.21 -4.95
C ASP A 137 0.38 -38.20 -5.41
N ALA A 138 -0.88 -37.80 -5.28
CA ALA A 138 -2.02 -38.60 -5.69
C ALA A 138 -3.22 -37.71 -6.04
N SER A 139 -3.98 -38.07 -7.08
CA SER A 139 -5.29 -37.47 -7.29
C SER A 139 -6.27 -37.86 -6.17
N TYR A 140 -7.32 -37.07 -5.95
CA TYR A 140 -8.32 -37.37 -4.91
C TYR A 140 -8.86 -38.81 -5.00
N ALA A 141 -9.20 -39.27 -6.21
CA ALA A 141 -9.69 -40.63 -6.45
C ALA A 141 -8.62 -41.73 -6.23
N GLU A 142 -7.34 -41.41 -6.34
CA GLU A 142 -6.23 -42.30 -6.01
C GLU A 142 -5.94 -42.32 -4.51
N SER A 143 -6.12 -41.20 -3.82
CA SER A 143 -5.94 -41.07 -2.36
C SER A 143 -6.90 -41.98 -1.59
N ILE A 144 -8.17 -42.00 -1.98
CA ILE A 144 -9.18 -42.92 -1.40
C ILE A 144 -8.81 -44.38 -1.67
N ARG A 145 -8.36 -44.70 -2.89
CA ARG A 145 -7.88 -46.04 -3.25
C ARG A 145 -6.61 -46.44 -2.49
N ALA A 146 -5.68 -45.51 -2.29
CA ALA A 146 -4.45 -45.74 -1.56
C ALA A 146 -4.73 -46.05 -0.09
N LEU A 147 -5.69 -45.37 0.53
CA LEU A 147 -6.12 -45.63 1.91
C LEU A 147 -6.78 -47.02 2.02
N ARG A 148 -7.62 -47.38 1.04
CA ARG A 148 -8.26 -48.70 0.95
C ARG A 148 -7.26 -49.85 0.74
N ASP A 149 -6.27 -49.65 -0.12
CA ASP A 149 -5.25 -50.66 -0.44
C ASP A 149 -4.12 -50.71 0.62
N ASN A 150 -4.26 -49.96 1.72
CA ASN A 150 -3.26 -49.82 2.79
C ASN A 150 -1.90 -49.28 2.29
N ARG A 151 -1.92 -48.55 1.18
CA ARG A 151 -0.78 -47.81 0.61
C ARG A 151 -0.62 -46.42 1.25
N ALA A 152 -1.67 -45.91 1.88
CA ALA A 152 -1.67 -44.74 2.75
C ALA A 152 -2.24 -45.11 4.14
N ASP A 153 -1.81 -44.37 5.16
CA ASP A 153 -2.23 -44.59 6.56
C ASP A 153 -3.30 -43.57 6.99
N LEU A 154 -3.24 -42.35 6.44
CA LEU A 154 -4.15 -41.24 6.75
C LEU A 154 -4.42 -40.38 5.52
N LEU A 155 -5.63 -39.85 5.42
CA LEU A 155 -6.04 -38.81 4.48
C LEU A 155 -6.52 -37.58 5.28
N ASN A 156 -5.97 -36.40 4.99
CA ASN A 156 -6.26 -35.17 5.74
C ASN A 156 -7.36 -34.28 5.12
N ASP A 157 -7.88 -34.67 3.96
CA ASP A 157 -8.87 -33.90 3.19
C ASP A 157 -10.05 -34.79 2.78
N TYR A 158 -10.68 -35.46 3.74
CA TYR A 158 -11.76 -36.40 3.48
C TYR A 158 -13.13 -35.78 3.79
N SER A 159 -14.07 -35.82 2.83
CA SER A 159 -15.49 -35.48 3.10
C SER A 159 -16.32 -36.74 3.36
N SER A 160 -17.11 -36.71 4.44
CA SER A 160 -17.98 -37.82 4.89
C SER A 160 -19.05 -38.23 3.87
N SER A 161 -19.20 -37.49 2.77
CA SER A 161 -20.15 -37.77 1.69
C SER A 161 -19.56 -38.59 0.53
N ASP A 162 -18.25 -38.83 0.53
CA ASP A 162 -17.52 -39.42 -0.61
C ASP A 162 -17.50 -40.95 -0.62
N ASP A 163 -17.69 -41.61 0.54
CA ASP A 163 -17.72 -43.08 0.60
C ASP A 163 -18.69 -43.59 1.69
N ARG A 164 -19.62 -44.49 1.35
CA ARG A 164 -20.64 -45.07 2.26
C ARG A 164 -20.24 -46.45 2.81
N SER A 165 -18.99 -46.81 2.66
CA SER A 165 -18.55 -48.20 2.62
C SER A 165 -18.03 -48.78 3.94
N GLY A 166 -17.93 -47.96 4.99
CA GLY A 166 -17.75 -48.42 6.38
C GLY A 166 -16.36 -48.94 6.76
N TYR A 167 -15.34 -48.76 5.92
CA TYR A 167 -13.96 -49.25 6.16
C TYR A 167 -12.95 -48.14 6.53
N LEU A 168 -13.41 -46.93 6.84
CA LEU A 168 -12.59 -45.80 7.28
C LEU A 168 -13.04 -45.29 8.65
N LEU A 169 -12.08 -44.89 9.48
CA LEU A 169 -12.31 -44.24 10.76
C LEU A 169 -12.15 -42.73 10.59
N GLU A 170 -13.26 -42.00 10.65
CA GLU A 170 -13.29 -40.54 10.52
C GLU A 170 -13.12 -39.86 11.87
N THR A 171 -12.33 -38.78 11.93
CA THR A 171 -12.26 -37.93 13.12
C THR A 171 -13.51 -37.05 13.25
N THR A 172 -13.62 -36.27 14.32
CA THR A 172 -14.50 -35.09 14.30
C THR A 172 -14.09 -34.13 13.16
N PRO A 173 -15.03 -33.40 12.54
CA PRO A 173 -14.71 -32.49 11.44
C PRO A 173 -13.65 -31.45 11.86
N VAL A 174 -12.60 -31.31 11.07
CA VAL A 174 -11.53 -30.31 11.25
C VAL A 174 -11.86 -28.98 10.58
N LEU A 175 -12.77 -29.01 9.60
CA LEU A 175 -13.38 -27.85 8.97
C LEU A 175 -14.86 -28.11 8.67
N THR A 176 -15.70 -27.12 8.91
CA THR A 176 -17.08 -27.08 8.40
C THR A 176 -17.28 -25.76 7.68
N SER A 177 -17.57 -25.80 6.39
CA SER A 177 -17.76 -24.61 5.56
C SER A 177 -19.12 -24.65 4.87
N PRO A 178 -19.87 -23.54 4.85
CA PRO A 178 -21.11 -23.48 4.08
C PRO A 178 -20.80 -23.35 2.59
N PHE A 179 -21.78 -23.72 1.75
CA PHE A 179 -21.72 -23.45 0.32
C PHE A 179 -22.30 -22.06 0.02
N VAL A 180 -21.70 -21.37 -0.94
CA VAL A 180 -22.08 -20.02 -1.36
C VAL A 180 -22.23 -19.97 -2.87
N ALA A 181 -23.15 -19.14 -3.34
CA ALA A 181 -23.22 -18.76 -4.74
C ALA A 181 -22.25 -17.60 -5.00
N VAL A 182 -21.37 -17.77 -5.98
CA VAL A 182 -20.47 -16.71 -6.47
C VAL A 182 -20.99 -16.24 -7.82
N GLY A 183 -21.13 -14.93 -8.00
CA GLY A 183 -21.62 -14.32 -9.23
C GLY A 183 -20.93 -12.99 -9.50
N ARG A 184 -21.25 -12.33 -10.62
CA ARG A 184 -20.67 -11.03 -10.99
C ARG A 184 -21.11 -9.90 -10.05
N VAL A 185 -20.31 -8.84 -9.95
CA VAL A 185 -20.72 -7.62 -9.25
C VAL A 185 -21.94 -7.03 -9.97
N GLY A 186 -23.07 -6.94 -9.24
CA GLY A 186 -24.38 -6.60 -9.81
C GLY A 186 -25.36 -7.78 -9.93
N ALA A 187 -24.89 -9.01 -9.79
CA ALA A 187 -25.75 -10.20 -9.74
C ALA A 187 -26.72 -10.15 -8.55
N GLU A 188 -27.89 -10.77 -8.70
CA GLU A 188 -28.92 -10.82 -7.66
C GLU A 188 -28.41 -11.55 -6.41
N THR A 189 -29.01 -11.22 -5.26
CA THR A 189 -28.66 -11.88 -3.99
C THR A 189 -29.33 -13.25 -3.94
N ILE A 190 -28.56 -14.31 -3.72
CA ILE A 190 -29.06 -15.68 -3.65
C ILE A 190 -29.35 -16.04 -2.20
N ARG A 191 -30.57 -16.47 -1.90
CA ARG A 191 -31.02 -16.87 -0.56
C ARG A 191 -31.33 -18.36 -0.47
N SER A 192 -31.56 -19.02 -1.61
CA SER A 192 -31.89 -20.44 -1.73
C SER A 192 -31.53 -21.00 -3.11
N MET A 193 -31.58 -22.32 -3.30
CA MET A 193 -31.41 -22.91 -4.65
C MET A 193 -32.55 -22.56 -5.60
N GLU A 194 -33.71 -22.11 -5.08
CA GLU A 194 -34.86 -21.68 -5.89
C GLU A 194 -34.55 -20.44 -6.73
N ASP A 195 -33.74 -19.53 -6.18
CA ASP A 195 -33.34 -18.27 -6.84
C ASP A 195 -32.45 -18.54 -8.08
N LEU A 196 -31.90 -19.75 -8.19
CA LEU A 196 -31.01 -20.15 -9.28
C LEU A 196 -31.73 -20.86 -10.44
N ARG A 197 -33.07 -21.03 -10.38
CA ARG A 197 -33.82 -21.79 -11.39
C ARG A 197 -33.72 -21.28 -12.82
N GLN A 198 -33.52 -19.97 -12.99
CA GLN A 198 -33.42 -19.32 -14.30
C GLN A 198 -31.98 -18.96 -14.67
N ALA A 199 -31.02 -19.30 -13.80
CA ALA A 199 -29.63 -18.96 -13.96
C ALA A 199 -28.84 -20.16 -14.47
N ARG A 200 -27.80 -19.89 -15.27
CA ARG A 200 -26.89 -20.92 -15.73
C ARG A 200 -25.78 -21.13 -14.70
N LEU A 201 -25.76 -22.31 -14.10
CA LEU A 201 -24.82 -22.66 -13.04
C LEU A 201 -23.60 -23.37 -13.62
N VAL A 202 -22.40 -22.93 -13.27
CA VAL A 202 -21.21 -23.76 -13.48
C VAL A 202 -20.98 -24.62 -12.24
N LEU A 203 -20.65 -25.89 -12.43
CA LEU A 203 -20.39 -26.86 -11.38
C LEU A 203 -19.11 -27.64 -11.70
N VAL A 204 -18.29 -27.90 -10.69
CA VAL A 204 -17.08 -28.71 -10.86
C VAL A 204 -17.45 -30.19 -10.74
N SER A 205 -17.02 -31.00 -11.71
CA SER A 205 -17.25 -32.45 -11.73
C SER A 205 -16.73 -33.10 -10.45
N ASP A 206 -17.40 -34.18 -10.01
CA ASP A 206 -17.03 -35.02 -8.86
C ASP A 206 -17.08 -34.37 -7.45
N PHE A 207 -17.43 -33.08 -7.35
CA PHE A 207 -17.57 -32.40 -6.05
C PHE A 207 -18.88 -32.78 -5.34
N GLN A 208 -18.85 -32.79 -4.00
CA GLN A 208 -20.01 -33.13 -3.15
C GLN A 208 -21.25 -32.30 -3.49
N GLN A 209 -21.09 -30.97 -3.58
CA GLN A 209 -22.20 -30.06 -3.88
C GLN A 209 -22.76 -30.31 -5.28
N THR A 210 -21.91 -30.66 -6.25
CA THR A 210 -22.35 -30.96 -7.62
C THR A 210 -23.29 -32.16 -7.62
N ARG A 211 -22.93 -33.22 -6.91
CA ARG A 211 -23.80 -34.41 -6.75
C ARG A 211 -25.09 -34.07 -6.01
N ALA A 212 -25.01 -33.31 -4.91
CA ALA A 212 -26.18 -32.90 -4.13
C ALA A 212 -27.16 -32.07 -4.98
N ILE A 213 -26.64 -31.12 -5.78
CA ILE A 213 -27.42 -30.27 -6.69
C ILE A 213 -28.05 -31.13 -7.80
N GLN A 214 -27.30 -32.04 -8.41
CA GLN A 214 -27.83 -32.93 -9.46
C GLN A 214 -28.91 -33.90 -8.95
N GLU A 215 -28.80 -34.37 -7.70
CA GLU A 215 -29.76 -35.28 -7.08
C GLU A 215 -31.05 -34.56 -6.65
N HIS A 216 -30.94 -33.38 -6.02
CA HIS A 216 -32.08 -32.67 -5.44
C HIS A 216 -32.71 -31.66 -6.41
N TYR A 217 -31.95 -31.18 -7.40
CA TYR A 217 -32.37 -30.14 -8.35
C TYR A 217 -31.98 -30.48 -9.82
N PRO A 218 -32.44 -31.63 -10.37
CA PRO A 218 -32.04 -32.10 -11.71
C PRO A 218 -32.50 -31.21 -12.89
N GLY A 219 -33.34 -30.21 -12.63
CA GLY A 219 -33.90 -29.30 -13.64
C GLY A 219 -33.15 -27.98 -13.82
N LEU A 220 -32.05 -27.75 -13.11
CA LEU A 220 -31.24 -26.54 -13.23
C LEU A 220 -30.37 -26.57 -14.49
N ASP A 221 -30.22 -25.43 -15.17
CA ASP A 221 -29.27 -25.29 -16.28
C ASP A 221 -27.85 -25.30 -15.72
N THR A 222 -27.10 -26.37 -15.99
CA THR A 222 -25.78 -26.59 -15.41
C THR A 222 -24.73 -26.85 -16.48
N VAL A 223 -23.55 -26.28 -16.29
CA VAL A 223 -22.34 -26.52 -17.09
C VAL A 223 -21.32 -27.21 -16.18
N LEU A 224 -20.92 -28.42 -16.56
CA LEU A 224 -19.87 -29.15 -15.84
C LEU A 224 -18.50 -28.76 -16.37
N VAL A 225 -17.59 -28.49 -15.44
CA VAL A 225 -16.17 -28.24 -15.69
C VAL A 225 -15.32 -29.17 -14.85
N ASP A 226 -14.11 -29.46 -15.29
CA ASP A 226 -13.25 -30.44 -14.60
C ASP A 226 -12.44 -29.82 -13.46
N ARG A 227 -12.35 -28.49 -13.41
CA ARG A 227 -11.50 -27.77 -12.44
C ARG A 227 -12.15 -26.47 -11.93
N ILE A 228 -11.82 -26.09 -10.70
CA ILE A 228 -12.36 -24.87 -10.05
C ILE A 228 -11.98 -23.60 -10.83
N ASP A 229 -10.76 -23.51 -11.37
CA ASP A 229 -10.34 -22.33 -12.15
C ASP A 229 -11.12 -22.16 -13.45
N GLN A 230 -11.64 -23.26 -14.04
CA GLN A 230 -12.54 -23.19 -15.19
C GLN A 230 -13.91 -22.65 -14.79
N ALA A 231 -14.40 -22.98 -13.59
CA ALA A 231 -15.66 -22.44 -13.07
C ALA A 231 -15.58 -20.92 -12.88
N TYR A 232 -14.50 -20.43 -12.29
CA TYR A 232 -14.27 -18.98 -12.15
C TYR A 232 -14.06 -18.26 -13.47
N ARG A 233 -13.43 -18.89 -14.47
CA ARG A 233 -13.34 -18.32 -15.82
C ARG A 233 -14.72 -18.21 -16.48
N ALA A 234 -15.54 -19.26 -16.39
CA ALA A 234 -16.89 -19.27 -16.97
C ALA A 234 -17.77 -18.13 -16.45
N LEU A 235 -17.64 -17.78 -15.16
CA LEU A 235 -18.33 -16.62 -14.57
C LEU A 235 -17.90 -15.28 -15.19
N ARG A 236 -16.65 -15.17 -15.62
CA ARG A 236 -16.06 -13.92 -16.14
C ARG A 236 -16.24 -13.79 -17.66
N THR A 237 -16.46 -14.90 -18.37
CA THR A 237 -16.65 -14.94 -19.83
C THR A 237 -18.12 -14.95 -20.25
N ASP A 238 -19.07 -14.76 -19.32
CA ASP A 238 -20.52 -14.78 -19.58
C ASP A 238 -21.06 -16.18 -19.97
N ASP A 239 -20.28 -17.24 -19.70
CA ASP A 239 -20.68 -18.63 -19.99
C ASP A 239 -21.57 -19.22 -18.89
N ALA A 240 -21.53 -18.63 -17.68
CA ALA A 240 -22.36 -18.98 -16.54
C ALA A 240 -22.67 -17.74 -15.67
N ASP A 241 -23.80 -17.77 -14.97
CA ASP A 241 -24.28 -16.70 -14.10
C ASP A 241 -23.77 -16.86 -12.66
N TYR A 242 -23.77 -18.10 -12.15
CA TYR A 242 -23.34 -18.42 -10.79
C TYR A 242 -22.50 -19.70 -10.72
N TYR A 243 -21.59 -19.73 -9.76
CA TYR A 243 -20.82 -20.90 -9.36
C TYR A 243 -21.14 -21.23 -7.90
N ILE A 244 -21.42 -22.50 -7.59
CA ILE A 244 -21.59 -22.96 -6.20
C ILE A 244 -20.27 -23.51 -5.68
N ASP A 245 -19.66 -22.75 -4.78
CA ASP A 245 -18.40 -23.08 -4.13
C ASP A 245 -18.57 -23.16 -2.61
N ASN A 246 -17.59 -23.71 -1.90
CA ASN A 246 -17.52 -23.56 -0.46
C ASN A 246 -16.96 -22.19 -0.10
N ALA A 247 -17.45 -21.60 0.99
CA ALA A 247 -17.15 -20.22 1.31
C ALA A 247 -15.69 -19.97 1.69
N THR A 248 -15.00 -21.00 2.19
CA THR A 248 -13.57 -20.90 2.51
C THR A 248 -12.74 -20.73 1.25
N HIS A 249 -12.97 -21.59 0.25
CA HIS A 249 -12.30 -21.53 -1.04
C HIS A 249 -12.69 -20.25 -1.79
N ALA A 250 -13.98 -19.93 -1.88
CA ALA A 250 -14.44 -18.75 -2.61
C ALA A 250 -13.84 -17.44 -2.07
N GLY A 251 -13.82 -17.28 -0.74
CA GLY A 251 -13.27 -16.09 -0.13
C GLY A 251 -11.74 -15.98 -0.24
N TYR A 252 -11.02 -17.12 -0.26
CA TYR A 252 -9.60 -17.12 -0.56
C TYR A 252 -9.35 -16.78 -2.04
N TYR A 253 -10.03 -17.45 -2.96
CA TYR A 253 -9.84 -17.30 -4.40
C TYR A 253 -10.07 -15.86 -4.88
N LEU A 254 -11.16 -15.22 -4.41
CA LEU A 254 -11.45 -13.82 -4.76
C LEU A 254 -10.39 -12.83 -4.23
N ARG A 255 -9.89 -13.04 -3.01
CA ARG A 255 -8.88 -12.15 -2.39
C ARG A 255 -7.48 -12.37 -2.96
N HIS A 256 -7.03 -13.62 -3.03
CA HIS A 256 -5.69 -13.97 -3.47
C HIS A 256 -5.46 -13.56 -4.94
N HIS A 257 -6.46 -13.74 -5.80
CA HIS A 257 -6.40 -13.33 -7.20
C HIS A 257 -6.88 -11.89 -7.45
N MET A 258 -7.16 -11.11 -6.41
CA MET A 258 -7.63 -9.71 -6.50
C MET A 258 -8.80 -9.54 -7.49
N ILE A 259 -9.74 -10.49 -7.47
CA ILE A 259 -10.88 -10.51 -8.39
C ILE A 259 -11.93 -9.53 -7.87
N THR A 260 -12.07 -8.39 -8.54
CA THR A 260 -12.99 -7.30 -8.15
C THR A 260 -14.31 -7.31 -8.92
N ASP A 261 -14.41 -8.10 -9.99
CA ASP A 261 -15.58 -8.22 -10.87
C ASP A 261 -16.56 -9.31 -10.44
N LEU A 262 -16.20 -10.13 -9.44
CA LEU A 262 -17.05 -11.17 -8.84
C LEU A 262 -17.32 -10.88 -7.34
N LYS A 263 -18.44 -11.36 -6.83
CA LYS A 263 -18.84 -11.29 -5.42
C LYS A 263 -19.45 -12.62 -4.95
N ILE A 264 -19.43 -12.86 -3.65
CA ILE A 264 -20.30 -13.85 -3.03
C ILE A 264 -21.73 -13.28 -3.06
N ALA A 265 -22.60 -13.90 -3.85
CA ALA A 265 -23.99 -13.51 -4.05
C ALA A 265 -24.92 -13.99 -2.93
N GLY A 266 -24.52 -15.01 -2.15
CA GLY A 266 -25.19 -15.43 -0.93
C GLY A 266 -24.82 -16.84 -0.46
N GLU A 267 -25.16 -17.17 0.79
CA GLU A 267 -24.98 -18.52 1.37
C GLU A 267 -26.17 -19.41 1.03
N ILE A 268 -25.91 -20.63 0.57
CA ILE A 268 -26.95 -21.63 0.33
C ILE A 268 -27.31 -22.30 1.68
N PRO A 269 -28.60 -22.34 2.05
CA PRO A 269 -29.02 -22.96 3.30
C PRO A 269 -28.54 -24.41 3.43
N ALA A 270 -28.00 -24.76 4.60
CA ALA A 270 -27.45 -26.09 4.87
C ALA A 270 -28.46 -27.23 4.71
N GLN A 271 -29.76 -26.94 4.80
CA GLN A 271 -30.84 -27.91 4.62
C GLN A 271 -31.03 -28.32 3.14
N GLU A 272 -30.55 -27.52 2.18
CA GLU A 272 -30.77 -27.77 0.75
C GLU A 272 -29.69 -28.67 0.15
N ILE A 273 -28.40 -28.33 0.36
CA ILE A 273 -27.27 -29.07 -0.24
C ILE A 273 -26.21 -29.50 0.79
N GLY A 274 -26.49 -29.32 2.09
CA GLY A 274 -25.58 -29.68 3.18
C GLY A 274 -24.51 -28.62 3.48
N ARG A 275 -23.49 -29.03 4.22
CA ARG A 275 -22.25 -28.25 4.45
C ARG A 275 -21.06 -29.12 4.08
N LEU A 276 -20.00 -28.48 3.58
CA LEU A 276 -18.71 -29.16 3.44
C LEU A 276 -18.19 -29.47 4.84
N ARG A 277 -17.97 -30.75 5.14
CA ARG A 277 -17.36 -31.21 6.38
C ARG A 277 -16.12 -32.00 6.02
N LEU A 278 -14.96 -31.48 6.38
CA LEU A 278 -13.68 -32.14 6.13
C LEU A 278 -13.20 -32.77 7.42
N HIS A 279 -12.73 -34.00 7.29
CA HIS A 279 -12.28 -34.90 8.35
C HIS A 279 -10.89 -35.39 8.01
N PHE A 280 -10.17 -35.85 9.04
CA PHE A 280 -9.08 -36.77 8.83
C PHE A 280 -9.66 -38.18 8.81
N ALA A 281 -9.34 -38.95 7.77
CA ALA A 281 -9.75 -40.34 7.63
C ALA A 281 -8.54 -41.25 7.82
N VAL A 282 -8.69 -42.25 8.66
CA VAL A 282 -7.66 -43.25 8.96
C VAL A 282 -8.17 -44.61 8.51
N SER A 283 -7.29 -45.45 7.98
CA SER A 283 -7.61 -46.84 7.65
C SER A 283 -8.12 -47.59 8.89
N GLU A 284 -9.14 -48.44 8.74
CA GLU A 284 -9.67 -49.27 9.84
C GLU A 284 -8.60 -50.21 10.47
N ASN A 285 -7.51 -50.46 9.75
CA ASN A 285 -6.35 -51.21 10.24
C ASN A 285 -5.53 -50.45 11.29
N HIS A 286 -5.78 -49.14 11.48
CA HIS A 286 -5.02 -48.26 12.38
C HIS A 286 -5.92 -47.57 13.44
N PRO A 287 -6.69 -48.31 14.26
CA PRO A 287 -7.64 -47.71 15.22
C PRO A 287 -6.96 -46.92 16.35
N LEU A 288 -5.72 -47.28 16.71
CA LEU A 288 -4.93 -46.56 17.71
C LEU A 288 -4.41 -45.22 17.17
N LEU A 289 -4.09 -45.12 15.87
CA LEU A 289 -3.73 -43.86 15.22
C LEU A 289 -4.93 -42.91 15.20
N HIS A 290 -6.10 -43.41 14.81
CA HIS A 290 -7.35 -42.65 14.84
C HIS A 290 -7.66 -42.10 16.25
N SER A 291 -7.59 -42.96 17.27
CA SER A 291 -7.83 -42.55 18.66
C SER A 291 -6.85 -41.47 19.14
N ALA A 292 -5.55 -41.59 18.79
CA ALA A 292 -4.54 -40.61 19.16
C ALA A 292 -4.76 -39.24 18.49
N ILE A 293 -5.12 -39.23 17.20
CA ILE A 293 -5.45 -38.00 16.46
C ILE A 293 -6.71 -37.35 17.04
N GLN A 294 -7.75 -38.14 17.33
CA GLN A 294 -9.00 -37.64 17.90
C GLN A 294 -8.80 -36.97 19.27
N LYS A 295 -7.95 -37.53 20.13
CA LYS A 295 -7.61 -36.94 21.44
C LYS A 295 -6.80 -35.64 21.30
N THR A 296 -5.92 -35.58 20.30
CA THR A 296 -5.09 -34.41 20.02
C THR A 296 -5.94 -33.26 19.48
N LEU A 297 -6.81 -33.54 18.50
CA LEU A 297 -7.80 -32.59 17.97
C LEU A 297 -8.71 -32.04 19.07
N GLY A 298 -9.19 -32.91 19.97
CA GLY A 298 -10.04 -32.51 21.10
C GLY A 298 -9.40 -31.48 22.02
N ARG A 299 -8.06 -31.44 22.14
CA ARG A 299 -7.34 -30.43 22.92
C ARG A 299 -7.01 -29.17 22.14
N MET A 300 -6.65 -29.31 20.87
CA MET A 300 -6.29 -28.17 20.03
C MET A 300 -7.46 -27.20 19.79
N LEU A 301 -8.71 -27.66 19.96
CA LEU A 301 -9.90 -26.81 19.85
C LEU A 301 -9.93 -25.63 20.84
N GLU A 302 -9.15 -25.68 21.92
CA GLU A 302 -9.03 -24.61 22.93
C GLU A 302 -7.73 -23.80 22.82
N ASP A 303 -6.86 -24.13 21.85
CA ASP A 303 -5.48 -23.63 21.77
C ASP A 303 -5.35 -22.41 20.83
N LYS A 304 -4.50 -21.44 21.21
CA LYS A 304 -4.23 -20.24 20.40
C LYS A 304 -3.54 -20.59 19.08
N GLU A 305 -2.77 -21.67 19.07
CA GLU A 305 -2.06 -22.19 17.89
C GLU A 305 -3.02 -22.57 16.75
N LEU A 306 -4.16 -23.22 17.07
CA LEU A 306 -5.19 -23.56 16.09
C LEU A 306 -5.89 -22.30 15.54
N GLN A 307 -6.10 -21.29 16.39
CA GLN A 307 -6.68 -20.01 15.93
C GLN A 307 -5.73 -19.26 14.99
N HIS A 308 -4.44 -19.25 15.26
CA HIS A 308 -3.45 -18.67 14.35
C HIS A 308 -3.39 -19.38 13.00
N LEU A 309 -3.51 -20.71 12.96
CA LEU A 309 -3.60 -21.46 11.71
C LEU A 309 -4.87 -21.13 10.91
N LYS A 310 -6.01 -21.01 11.59
CA LYS A 310 -7.28 -20.60 10.96
C LYS A 310 -7.22 -19.18 10.43
N ASP A 311 -6.65 -18.24 11.17
CA ASP A 311 -6.52 -16.83 10.77
C ASP A 311 -5.57 -16.63 9.60
N ARG A 312 -4.55 -17.49 9.47
CA ARG A 312 -3.62 -17.47 8.35
C ARG A 312 -4.27 -17.97 7.05
N TRP A 313 -5.03 -19.06 7.12
CA TRP A 313 -5.45 -19.79 5.92
C TRP A 313 -6.92 -19.66 5.55
N LEU A 314 -7.82 -19.55 6.53
CA LEU A 314 -9.25 -19.65 6.28
C LEU A 314 -9.88 -18.27 6.12
N TYR A 315 -10.66 -18.10 5.05
CA TYR A 315 -11.61 -17.00 4.97
C TYR A 315 -12.65 -17.18 6.09
N ARG A 316 -12.69 -16.24 7.04
CA ARG A 316 -13.83 -16.16 7.95
C ARG A 316 -15.02 -15.70 7.12
N THR A 317 -15.86 -16.65 6.67
CA THR A 317 -17.30 -16.32 6.57
C THR A 317 -17.65 -15.78 7.93
N GLY A 318 -18.03 -14.51 7.98
CA GLY A 318 -18.26 -13.78 9.21
C GLY A 318 -18.82 -14.73 10.25
N SER A 319 -18.03 -15.01 11.31
CA SER A 319 -18.55 -15.79 12.41
C SER A 319 -19.83 -15.08 12.81
N ASN A 320 -20.98 -15.67 12.50
CA ASN A 320 -22.20 -15.31 13.18
C ASN A 320 -21.89 -15.58 14.64
N ARG A 321 -21.49 -14.54 15.38
CA ARG A 321 -21.79 -14.49 16.80
C ARG A 321 -23.27 -14.81 16.83
N GLU A 322 -23.62 -15.99 17.34
CA GLU A 322 -25.00 -16.42 17.42
C GLU A 322 -25.76 -15.29 18.12
N LEU A 323 -26.77 -14.75 17.46
CA LEU A 323 -27.53 -13.64 18.01
C LEU A 323 -28.32 -14.14 19.23
N SER A 324 -27.74 -13.94 20.41
CA SER A 324 -28.31 -14.43 21.66
C SER A 324 -29.33 -13.44 22.21
N LEU A 325 -30.58 -13.57 21.74
CA LEU A 325 -31.74 -12.85 22.29
C LEU A 325 -32.37 -13.61 23.46
N SER A 326 -32.80 -12.86 24.48
CA SER A 326 -33.59 -13.39 25.61
C SER A 326 -34.97 -13.86 25.15
N SER A 327 -35.66 -14.66 25.97
CA SER A 327 -37.04 -15.08 25.68
C SER A 327 -38.01 -13.90 25.56
N GLU A 328 -37.79 -12.84 26.35
CA GLU A 328 -38.54 -11.60 26.30
C GLU A 328 -38.30 -10.84 24.98
N GLU A 329 -37.04 -10.70 24.56
CA GLU A 329 -36.66 -10.04 23.31
C GLU A 329 -37.21 -10.76 22.07
N ARG A 330 -37.16 -12.10 22.05
CA ARG A 330 -37.74 -12.91 20.98
C ARG A 330 -39.26 -12.78 20.89
N SER A 331 -39.93 -12.77 22.05
CA SER A 331 -41.38 -12.58 22.10
C SER A 331 -41.77 -11.18 21.65
N TRP A 332 -40.94 -10.19 21.98
CA TRP A 332 -41.14 -8.81 21.58
C TRP A 332 -40.99 -8.62 20.06
N LEU A 333 -39.94 -9.20 19.43
CA LEU A 333 -39.77 -9.17 17.97
C LEU A 333 -40.91 -9.87 17.24
N ALA A 334 -41.37 -11.02 17.76
CA ALA A 334 -42.52 -11.72 17.19
C ALA A 334 -43.82 -10.89 17.23
N ALA A 335 -43.96 -9.98 18.21
CA ALA A 335 -45.09 -9.07 18.31
C ALA A 335 -44.94 -7.80 17.45
N HIS A 336 -43.73 -7.49 16.96
CA HIS A 336 -43.41 -6.30 16.17
C HIS A 336 -42.59 -6.69 14.93
N PRO A 337 -43.21 -7.38 13.96
CA PRO A 337 -42.51 -7.87 12.76
C PRO A 337 -42.09 -6.74 11.81
N GLU A 338 -42.73 -5.57 11.91
CA GLU A 338 -42.44 -4.38 11.12
C GLU A 338 -42.01 -3.24 12.04
N ILE A 339 -40.89 -2.60 11.72
CA ILE A 339 -40.37 -1.42 12.44
C ILE A 339 -40.30 -0.25 11.46
N ARG A 340 -41.02 0.84 11.75
CA ARG A 340 -41.07 2.02 10.88
C ARG A 340 -39.84 2.88 11.08
N VAL A 341 -39.07 3.08 10.02
CA VAL A 341 -37.80 3.80 10.06
C VAL A 341 -37.95 5.15 9.38
N ALA A 342 -37.66 6.22 10.11
CA ALA A 342 -37.45 7.55 9.53
C ALA A 342 -36.00 7.66 9.06
N LEU A 343 -35.79 8.23 7.87
CA LEU A 343 -34.48 8.48 7.27
C LEU A 343 -34.38 9.96 6.85
N ASP A 344 -33.16 10.46 6.69
CA ASP A 344 -32.92 11.76 6.05
C ASP A 344 -32.71 11.58 4.53
N PRO A 345 -33.60 12.05 3.65
CA PRO A 345 -33.48 11.84 2.21
C PRO A 345 -32.38 12.69 1.54
N ASP A 346 -31.84 13.70 2.21
CA ASP A 346 -30.91 14.68 1.64
C ASP A 346 -29.45 14.48 2.11
N TRP A 347 -29.14 13.36 2.79
CA TRP A 347 -27.89 13.16 3.50
C TRP A 347 -26.93 12.12 2.88
N ALA A 348 -26.69 12.24 1.58
CA ALA A 348 -25.79 11.34 0.86
C ALA A 348 -24.33 11.41 1.35
N PRO A 349 -23.55 10.31 1.30
CA PRO A 349 -23.95 8.94 0.96
C PRO A 349 -24.46 8.13 2.17
N VAL A 350 -24.77 8.78 3.29
CA VAL A 350 -25.18 8.08 4.53
C VAL A 350 -26.62 7.59 4.40
N GLU A 351 -27.53 8.49 4.04
CA GLU A 351 -28.94 8.25 3.76
C GLU A 351 -29.37 9.22 2.66
N TYR A 352 -29.85 8.72 1.52
CA TYR A 352 -30.37 9.61 0.50
C TYR A 352 -31.31 8.92 -0.48
N ARG A 353 -32.06 9.74 -1.21
CA ARG A 353 -32.85 9.26 -2.34
C ARG A 353 -32.04 9.35 -3.64
N SER A 354 -31.87 8.22 -4.32
CA SER A 354 -31.31 8.19 -5.67
C SER A 354 -32.22 8.90 -6.68
N GLU A 355 -31.68 9.24 -7.85
CA GLU A 355 -32.47 9.84 -8.96
C GLU A 355 -33.61 8.92 -9.45
N ALA A 356 -33.46 7.60 -9.24
CA ALA A 356 -34.48 6.60 -9.53
C ALA A 356 -35.61 6.57 -8.47
N GLY A 357 -35.54 7.42 -7.44
CA GLY A 357 -36.55 7.52 -6.40
C GLY A 357 -36.45 6.46 -5.30
N VAL A 358 -35.39 5.65 -5.29
CA VAL A 358 -35.13 4.59 -4.30
C VAL A 358 -34.16 5.10 -3.23
N TYR A 359 -34.43 4.79 -1.96
CA TYR A 359 -33.50 5.09 -0.87
C TYR A 359 -32.25 4.23 -0.96
N ASP A 360 -31.10 4.84 -0.72
CA ASP A 360 -29.80 4.19 -0.73
C ASP A 360 -28.88 4.85 0.31
N GLY A 361 -27.81 4.17 0.70
CA GLY A 361 -26.80 4.73 1.60
C GLY A 361 -26.24 3.75 2.61
N ILE A 362 -25.23 4.23 3.35
CA ILE A 362 -24.50 3.46 4.35
C ILE A 362 -25.44 2.87 5.41
N SER A 363 -26.39 3.64 5.94
CA SER A 363 -27.25 3.15 7.02
C SER A 363 -28.25 2.09 6.52
N LEU A 364 -28.67 2.15 5.25
CA LEU A 364 -29.52 1.13 4.63
C LEU A 364 -28.78 -0.20 4.48
N ASP A 365 -27.50 -0.18 4.10
CA ASP A 365 -26.68 -1.40 4.07
C ASP A 365 -26.64 -2.06 5.46
N TYR A 366 -26.57 -1.26 6.54
CA TYR A 366 -26.69 -1.78 7.91
C TYR A 366 -28.10 -2.31 8.22
N LEU A 367 -29.17 -1.60 7.85
CA LEU A 367 -30.54 -2.07 8.06
C LEU A 367 -30.74 -3.44 7.38
N THR A 368 -30.33 -3.60 6.12
CA THR A 368 -30.46 -4.88 5.40
C THR A 368 -29.73 -6.03 6.13
N ARG A 369 -28.58 -5.77 6.75
CA ARG A 369 -27.88 -6.79 7.55
C ARG A 369 -28.60 -7.09 8.86
N LEU A 370 -29.25 -6.10 9.45
CA LEU A 370 -30.05 -6.30 10.65
C LEU A 370 -31.36 -7.04 10.36
N GLU A 371 -32.03 -6.80 9.23
CA GLU A 371 -33.22 -7.57 8.79
C GLU A 371 -32.88 -9.05 8.67
N GLN A 372 -31.77 -9.37 7.99
CA GLN A 372 -31.30 -10.75 7.83
C GLN A 372 -30.99 -11.45 9.16
N ARG A 373 -30.56 -10.71 10.17
CA ARG A 373 -30.16 -11.24 11.48
C ARG A 373 -31.32 -11.33 12.46
N LEU A 374 -32.26 -10.39 12.41
CA LEU A 374 -33.37 -10.27 13.34
C LEU A 374 -34.65 -10.93 12.83
N GLY A 375 -34.80 -11.12 11.51
CA GLY A 375 -36.00 -11.68 10.90
C GLY A 375 -37.22 -10.75 11.01
N ILE A 376 -36.99 -9.43 10.94
CA ILE A 376 -38.01 -8.38 10.93
C ILE A 376 -37.82 -7.50 9.69
N ASP A 377 -38.86 -6.75 9.33
CA ASP A 377 -38.84 -5.82 8.20
C ASP A 377 -38.70 -4.37 8.70
N PHE A 378 -37.71 -3.65 8.19
CA PHE A 378 -37.59 -2.21 8.41
C PHE A 378 -38.35 -1.45 7.32
N VAL A 379 -39.49 -0.86 7.70
CA VAL A 379 -40.37 -0.15 6.77
C VAL A 379 -39.95 1.32 6.71
N ILE A 380 -39.30 1.71 5.62
CA ILE A 380 -38.87 3.09 5.40
C ILE A 380 -40.08 4.01 5.20
N MET A 381 -40.16 5.10 5.99
CA MET A 381 -41.18 6.13 5.84
C MET A 381 -40.77 7.13 4.75
N ASP A 382 -41.43 7.06 3.58
CA ASP A 382 -41.09 7.90 2.42
C ASP A 382 -41.48 9.37 2.63
N GLY A 383 -40.64 10.27 2.11
CA GLY A 383 -40.96 11.68 1.91
C GLY A 383 -40.88 12.58 3.15
N LEU A 384 -40.36 12.08 4.27
CA LEU A 384 -40.13 12.92 5.46
C LEU A 384 -38.84 13.72 5.32
N THR A 385 -38.89 15.01 5.63
CA THR A 385 -37.69 15.80 5.96
C THR A 385 -37.13 15.36 7.32
N TRP A 386 -35.88 15.74 7.63
CA TRP A 386 -35.28 15.49 8.94
C TRP A 386 -36.19 15.91 10.11
N GLN A 387 -36.76 17.12 10.05
CA GLN A 387 -37.61 17.64 11.12
C GLN A 387 -38.94 16.87 11.23
N GLU A 388 -39.56 16.53 10.11
CA GLU A 388 -40.77 15.70 10.10
C GLU A 388 -40.50 14.29 10.62
N GLY A 389 -39.31 13.73 10.38
CA GLY A 389 -38.85 12.49 10.98
C GLY A 389 -38.76 12.59 12.51
N VAL A 390 -38.19 13.67 13.04
CA VAL A 390 -38.10 13.91 14.49
C VAL A 390 -39.50 14.01 15.10
N ASP A 391 -40.41 14.74 14.45
CA ASP A 391 -41.79 14.90 14.91
C ASP A 391 -42.58 13.58 14.82
N ALA A 392 -42.31 12.76 13.79
CA ALA A 392 -42.88 11.43 13.64
C ALA A 392 -42.42 10.49 14.77
N LEU A 393 -41.16 10.53 15.21
CA LEU A 393 -40.71 9.75 16.36
C LEU A 393 -41.34 10.25 17.67
N LYS A 394 -41.37 11.56 17.90
CA LYS A 394 -42.00 12.15 19.11
C LYS A 394 -43.50 11.87 19.21
N SER A 395 -44.18 11.72 18.08
CA SER A 395 -45.60 11.37 18.01
C SER A 395 -45.86 9.87 17.84
N HIS A 396 -44.80 9.05 17.87
CA HIS A 396 -44.83 7.58 17.74
C HIS A 396 -45.39 7.09 16.38
N GLN A 397 -45.36 7.94 15.36
CA GLN A 397 -45.66 7.60 13.97
C GLN A 397 -44.49 6.89 13.28
N ALA A 398 -43.27 7.15 13.74
CA ALA A 398 -42.06 6.41 13.42
C ALA A 398 -41.55 5.68 14.67
N ASP A 399 -40.83 4.58 14.47
CA ASP A 399 -40.31 3.75 15.56
C ASP A 399 -38.81 3.98 15.81
N MET A 400 -38.05 4.30 14.76
CA MET A 400 -36.61 4.54 14.87
C MET A 400 -36.02 5.45 13.78
N PHE A 401 -34.82 5.97 14.06
CA PHE A 401 -33.86 6.50 13.09
C PHE A 401 -32.72 5.49 12.88
N ALA A 402 -32.33 5.28 11.62
CA ALA A 402 -31.21 4.40 11.29
C ALA A 402 -29.84 5.04 11.52
N SER A 403 -29.70 6.33 11.24
CA SER A 403 -28.48 7.08 11.52
C SER A 403 -28.80 8.42 12.20
N VAL A 404 -28.41 8.54 13.47
CA VAL A 404 -28.52 9.81 14.19
C VAL A 404 -27.37 10.00 15.17
N ALA A 405 -26.84 11.22 15.20
CA ALA A 405 -25.89 11.65 16.21
C ALA A 405 -26.59 11.86 17.55
N LYS A 406 -25.99 11.31 18.60
CA LYS A 406 -26.43 11.43 19.99
C LYS A 406 -26.16 12.84 20.50
N THR A 407 -27.17 13.52 21.04
CA THR A 407 -27.02 14.81 21.72
C THR A 407 -27.81 14.81 23.03
N PRO A 408 -27.42 15.61 24.04
CA PRO A 408 -28.13 15.68 25.33
C PRO A 408 -29.64 15.94 25.18
N GLN A 409 -30.02 16.81 24.24
CA GLN A 409 -31.41 17.16 23.97
C GLN A 409 -32.21 15.98 23.41
N ARG A 410 -31.57 15.13 22.59
CA ARG A 410 -32.22 13.97 21.97
C ARG A 410 -32.35 12.79 22.93
N GLU A 411 -31.45 12.65 23.91
CA GLU A 411 -31.56 11.63 24.96
C GLU A 411 -32.79 11.78 25.85
N GLU A 412 -33.39 12.98 25.90
CA GLU A 412 -34.63 13.21 26.64
C GLU A 412 -35.80 12.37 26.10
N TYR A 413 -35.83 12.09 24.79
CA TYR A 413 -36.96 11.40 24.13
C TYR A 413 -36.54 10.23 23.22
N LEU A 414 -35.25 9.91 23.10
CA LEU A 414 -34.73 8.76 22.34
C LEU A 414 -33.81 7.88 23.16
N ARG A 415 -33.70 6.61 22.75
CA ARG A 415 -32.70 5.66 23.25
C ARG A 415 -31.79 5.26 22.12
N PHE A 416 -30.49 5.25 22.38
CA PHE A 416 -29.47 5.06 21.36
C PHE A 416 -28.76 3.71 21.54
N THR A 417 -28.38 3.13 20.41
CA THR A 417 -27.29 2.14 20.35
C THR A 417 -25.93 2.84 20.54
N ARG A 418 -24.86 2.06 20.68
CA ARG A 418 -23.49 2.55 20.52
C ARG A 418 -23.28 2.97 19.06
N PRO A 419 -22.47 4.02 18.82
CA PRO A 419 -22.16 4.42 17.46
C PRO A 419 -21.56 3.28 16.64
N TYR A 420 -22.08 3.08 15.43
CA TYR A 420 -21.61 2.06 14.49
C TYR A 420 -20.86 2.66 13.29
N LEU A 421 -20.91 3.98 13.14
CA LEU A 421 -20.26 4.75 12.09
C LEU A 421 -19.76 6.06 12.67
N GLU A 422 -18.49 6.39 12.47
CA GLU A 422 -17.89 7.64 12.93
C GLU A 422 -17.23 8.36 11.75
N MET A 423 -17.52 9.65 11.60
CA MET A 423 -17.06 10.40 10.44
C MET A 423 -16.56 11.79 10.86
N PRO A 424 -15.35 12.21 10.45
CA PRO A 424 -14.79 13.49 10.86
C PRO A 424 -15.56 14.66 10.26
N ILE A 425 -15.74 15.73 11.05
CA ILE A 425 -16.30 17.00 10.59
C ILE A 425 -15.14 17.97 10.32
N ARG A 426 -15.17 18.62 9.15
CA ARG A 426 -14.14 19.56 8.71
C ARG A 426 -14.77 20.85 8.21
N ILE A 427 -13.93 21.86 8.04
CA ILE A 427 -14.28 23.16 7.49
C ILE A 427 -13.97 23.15 6.00
N PHE A 428 -14.95 23.49 5.17
CA PHE A 428 -14.83 23.62 3.72
C PHE A 428 -14.90 25.09 3.34
N ALA A 429 -13.96 25.55 2.52
CA ALA A 429 -13.97 26.91 1.98
C ALA A 429 -13.50 26.90 0.52
N ARG A 430 -13.65 28.04 -0.16
CA ARG A 430 -13.18 28.17 -1.53
C ARG A 430 -11.66 28.06 -1.62
N ASP A 431 -11.17 27.68 -2.80
CA ASP A 431 -9.73 27.51 -3.05
C ASP A 431 -8.93 28.81 -2.94
N ASP A 432 -9.56 29.94 -3.24
CA ASP A 432 -8.99 31.29 -3.09
C ASP A 432 -9.03 31.82 -1.65
N THR A 433 -9.66 31.09 -0.72
CA THR A 433 -9.67 31.43 0.70
C THR A 433 -8.40 30.88 1.37
N SER A 434 -7.71 31.71 2.16
CA SER A 434 -6.59 31.26 3.01
C SER A 434 -7.00 30.10 3.91
N TYR A 435 -6.08 29.17 4.17
CA TYR A 435 -6.35 28.04 5.08
C TYR A 435 -6.82 28.57 6.45
N ILE A 436 -7.97 28.08 6.89
CA ILE A 436 -8.67 28.49 8.11
C ILE A 436 -8.02 27.84 9.34
N GLY A 437 -7.57 26.59 9.25
CA GLY A 437 -6.96 25.88 10.38
C GLY A 437 -7.99 25.31 11.34
N ASP A 438 -8.64 26.15 12.14
CA ASP A 438 -9.61 25.73 13.17
C ASP A 438 -10.84 26.66 13.27
N LEU A 439 -11.75 26.34 14.19
CA LEU A 439 -13.01 27.08 14.39
C LEU A 439 -12.82 28.51 14.92
N ASN A 440 -11.70 28.83 15.60
CA ASN A 440 -11.50 30.17 16.17
C ASN A 440 -11.23 31.22 15.08
N ASN A 441 -10.65 30.78 13.96
CA ASN A 441 -10.22 31.63 12.84
C ASN A 441 -11.34 31.98 11.84
N ILE A 442 -12.60 31.62 12.13
CA ILE A 442 -13.79 31.89 11.29
C ILE A 442 -14.88 32.67 12.03
N SER A 443 -14.57 33.23 13.20
CA SER A 443 -15.56 33.89 14.07
C SER A 443 -16.27 35.10 13.43
N ASP A 444 -15.60 35.80 12.53
CA ASP A 444 -16.10 36.95 11.78
C ASP A 444 -16.79 36.57 10.46
N ARG A 445 -16.75 35.29 10.08
CA ARG A 445 -17.20 34.79 8.79
C ARG A 445 -18.59 34.18 8.87
N ARG A 446 -19.30 34.21 7.76
CA ARG A 446 -20.58 33.52 7.62
C ARG A 446 -20.32 32.03 7.37
N ILE A 447 -20.81 31.20 8.28
CA ILE A 447 -20.53 29.76 8.26
C ILE A 447 -21.81 28.99 8.00
N ALA A 448 -21.90 28.30 6.87
CA ALA A 448 -22.99 27.39 6.59
C ALA A 448 -22.92 26.16 7.51
N VAL A 449 -24.03 25.86 8.17
CA VAL A 449 -24.27 24.62 8.91
C VAL A 449 -25.66 24.09 8.56
N VAL A 450 -25.82 22.77 8.46
CA VAL A 450 -27.12 22.19 8.11
C VAL A 450 -28.09 22.34 9.28
N ALA A 451 -29.27 22.89 9.01
CA ALA A 451 -30.28 23.15 10.01
C ALA A 451 -30.78 21.85 10.66
N GLY A 452 -30.82 21.80 11.99
CA GLY A 452 -31.30 20.67 12.77
C GLY A 452 -30.32 19.50 12.93
N TYR A 453 -29.11 19.59 12.35
CA TYR A 453 -28.06 18.59 12.53
C TYR A 453 -27.31 18.79 13.85
N ALA A 454 -26.75 17.72 14.40
CA ALA A 454 -26.08 17.76 15.70
C ALA A 454 -24.91 18.77 15.76
N ILE A 455 -24.23 18.99 14.63
CA ILE A 455 -23.16 19.99 14.54
C ILE A 455 -23.66 21.42 14.80
N GLN A 456 -24.91 21.74 14.43
CA GLN A 456 -25.51 23.03 14.77
C GLN A 456 -25.68 23.15 16.28
N ASP A 457 -26.17 22.10 16.94
CA ASP A 457 -26.35 22.07 18.39
C ASP A 457 -25.00 22.20 19.11
N TRP A 458 -23.98 21.44 18.69
CA TRP A 458 -22.64 21.49 19.26
C TRP A 458 -22.00 22.87 19.09
N LEU A 459 -21.98 23.41 17.87
CA LEU A 459 -21.41 24.74 17.61
C LEU A 459 -22.17 25.86 18.33
N SER A 460 -23.50 25.78 18.40
CA SER A 460 -24.29 26.80 19.10
C SER A 460 -24.06 26.79 20.61
N ASN A 461 -23.79 25.62 21.19
CA ASN A 461 -23.54 25.47 22.63
C ASN A 461 -22.09 25.79 23.00
N ASP A 462 -21.13 25.26 22.24
CA ASP A 462 -19.70 25.35 22.56
C ASP A 462 -19.06 26.64 22.01
N HIS A 463 -19.57 27.14 20.88
CA HIS A 463 -19.05 28.31 20.16
C HIS A 463 -20.15 29.33 19.78
N PRO A 464 -20.87 29.90 20.77
CA PRO A 464 -22.01 30.80 20.52
C PRO A 464 -21.66 32.12 19.80
N HIS A 465 -20.37 32.41 19.66
CA HIS A 465 -19.85 33.59 18.96
C HIS A 465 -19.75 33.41 17.44
N LEU A 466 -19.83 32.17 16.93
CA LEU A 466 -19.76 31.92 15.50
C LEU A 466 -21.02 32.42 14.78
N ASN A 467 -20.84 33.08 13.63
CA ASN A 467 -21.94 33.52 12.79
C ASN A 467 -22.46 32.36 11.91
N LEU A 468 -23.22 31.47 12.56
CA LEU A 468 -23.82 30.30 11.93
C LEU A 468 -25.01 30.69 11.05
N VAL A 469 -24.94 30.34 9.77
CA VAL A 469 -26.00 30.50 8.79
C VAL A 469 -26.62 29.13 8.53
N PRO A 470 -27.81 28.84 9.07
CA PRO A 470 -28.47 27.56 8.82
C PRO A 470 -28.85 27.42 7.35
N VAL A 471 -28.51 26.26 6.75
CA VAL A 471 -28.87 25.87 5.39
C VAL A 471 -29.69 24.58 5.41
N PRO A 472 -30.58 24.36 4.43
CA PRO A 472 -31.48 23.20 4.45
C PRO A 472 -30.76 21.87 4.19
N THR A 473 -29.71 21.86 3.35
CA THR A 473 -28.99 20.63 2.98
C THR A 473 -27.48 20.86 2.87
N PRO A 474 -26.65 19.80 2.99
CA PRO A 474 -25.20 19.91 2.75
C PRO A 474 -24.86 20.44 1.36
N ALA A 475 -25.61 20.01 0.34
CA ALA A 475 -25.44 20.43 -1.04
C ALA A 475 -25.62 21.94 -1.21
N GLU A 476 -26.64 22.52 -0.57
CA GLU A 476 -26.88 23.96 -0.61
C GLU A 476 -25.78 24.74 0.13
N GLY A 477 -25.31 24.22 1.27
CA GLY A 477 -24.17 24.79 1.99
C GLY A 477 -22.92 24.90 1.12
N LEU A 478 -22.54 23.82 0.45
CA LEU A 478 -21.38 23.79 -0.45
C LEU A 478 -21.54 24.67 -1.68
N LYS A 479 -22.74 24.73 -2.29
CA LYS A 479 -23.02 25.63 -3.42
C LYS A 479 -22.85 27.09 -3.04
N ARG A 480 -23.33 27.48 -1.87
CA ARG A 480 -23.20 28.86 -1.36
C ARG A 480 -21.76 29.21 -0.99
N VAL A 481 -20.95 28.23 -0.58
CA VAL A 481 -19.51 28.42 -0.46
C VAL A 481 -18.87 28.60 -1.83
N ALA A 482 -19.16 27.71 -2.79
CA ALA A 482 -18.61 27.77 -4.15
C ALA A 482 -18.93 29.10 -4.88
N SER A 483 -20.13 29.66 -4.67
CA SER A 483 -20.55 30.95 -5.23
C SER A 483 -19.92 32.16 -4.54
N GLY A 484 -19.38 31.99 -3.32
CA GLY A 484 -18.91 33.09 -2.47
C GLY A 484 -20.02 33.80 -1.70
N ASP A 485 -21.24 33.24 -1.66
CA ASP A 485 -22.35 33.79 -0.85
C ASP A 485 -22.15 33.56 0.66
N ILE A 486 -21.37 32.54 1.01
CA ILE A 486 -21.00 32.12 2.36
C ILE A 486 -19.50 31.81 2.35
N ASP A 487 -18.81 32.10 3.44
CA ASP A 487 -17.34 32.04 3.50
C ASP A 487 -16.82 30.61 3.76
N ALA A 488 -17.55 29.82 4.55
CA ALA A 488 -17.19 28.45 4.89
C ALA A 488 -18.43 27.56 5.15
N PHE A 489 -18.28 26.26 4.99
CA PHE A 489 -19.27 25.24 5.34
C PHE A 489 -18.64 24.26 6.33
N ILE A 490 -19.29 24.00 7.46
CA ILE A 490 -18.84 22.99 8.41
C ILE A 490 -19.70 21.74 8.23
N GLY A 491 -19.06 20.64 7.85
CA GLY A 491 -19.75 19.41 7.56
C GLY A 491 -18.85 18.19 7.58
N ASN A 492 -19.48 17.03 7.53
CA ASN A 492 -18.78 15.75 7.46
C ASN A 492 -18.02 15.62 6.13
N VAL A 493 -16.76 15.18 6.19
CA VAL A 493 -15.89 14.98 5.02
C VAL A 493 -16.53 14.07 3.98
N VAL A 494 -17.17 12.98 4.41
CA VAL A 494 -17.76 11.98 3.52
C VAL A 494 -18.87 12.59 2.68
N THR A 495 -19.82 13.25 3.34
CA THR A 495 -20.93 13.96 2.71
C THR A 495 -20.45 15.10 1.82
N ALA A 496 -19.48 15.89 2.31
CA ALA A 496 -19.00 17.05 1.58
C ALA A 496 -18.27 16.64 0.31
N THR A 497 -17.38 15.65 0.38
CA THR A 497 -16.62 15.18 -0.79
C THR A 497 -17.53 14.51 -1.81
N TYR A 498 -18.56 13.77 -1.38
CA TYR A 498 -19.59 13.24 -2.27
C TYR A 498 -20.29 14.36 -3.06
N TYR A 499 -20.75 15.41 -2.39
CA TYR A 499 -21.45 16.50 -3.06
C TYR A 499 -20.53 17.40 -3.89
N ILE A 500 -19.27 17.59 -3.48
CA ILE A 500 -18.26 18.28 -4.30
C ILE A 500 -18.08 17.54 -5.63
N GLY A 501 -17.91 16.22 -5.60
CA GLY A 501 -17.81 15.39 -6.81
C GLY A 501 -19.11 15.38 -7.63
N LYS A 502 -20.26 15.14 -6.99
CA LYS A 502 -21.57 15.05 -7.66
C LYS A 502 -22.00 16.36 -8.32
N LEU A 503 -21.72 17.49 -7.67
CA LEU A 503 -22.09 18.81 -8.17
C LEU A 503 -20.99 19.45 -9.05
N GLN A 504 -19.87 18.75 -9.24
CA GLN A 504 -18.70 19.25 -9.98
C GLN A 504 -18.24 20.62 -9.48
N ILE A 505 -18.08 20.73 -8.15
CA ILE A 505 -17.59 21.94 -7.51
C ILE A 505 -16.07 21.88 -7.54
N ASP A 506 -15.47 22.61 -8.47
CA ASP A 506 -14.02 22.54 -8.71
C ASP A 506 -13.22 23.53 -7.84
N ASN A 507 -13.90 24.39 -7.07
CA ASN A 507 -13.32 25.54 -6.38
C ASN A 507 -13.55 25.53 -4.87
N VAL A 508 -13.81 24.37 -4.26
CA VAL A 508 -14.00 24.20 -2.81
C VAL A 508 -13.11 23.06 -2.30
N ARG A 509 -12.39 23.34 -1.23
CA ARG A 509 -11.44 22.42 -0.60
C ARG A 509 -11.65 22.33 0.91
N VAL A 510 -11.03 21.32 1.53
CA VAL A 510 -10.85 21.28 2.97
C VAL A 510 -9.94 22.44 3.39
N ALA A 511 -10.44 23.28 4.28
CA ALA A 511 -9.81 24.52 4.70
C ALA A 511 -9.49 24.55 6.20
N GLY A 512 -9.94 23.57 6.99
CA GLY A 512 -9.60 23.48 8.40
C GLY A 512 -10.26 22.29 9.11
N ASP A 513 -9.89 22.12 10.36
CA ASP A 513 -10.28 21.02 11.23
C ASP A 513 -11.30 21.47 12.27
N THR A 514 -12.10 20.54 12.75
CA THR A 514 -12.98 20.75 13.90
C THR A 514 -12.71 19.66 14.93
N PRO A 515 -12.90 19.93 16.24
CA PRO A 515 -12.77 18.90 17.28
C PRO A 515 -13.94 17.90 17.26
N TYR A 516 -14.92 18.07 16.36
CA TYR A 516 -16.12 17.27 16.32
C TYR A 516 -15.96 16.06 15.39
N ALA A 517 -16.35 14.90 15.92
CA ALA A 517 -16.56 13.69 15.13
C ALA A 517 -18.06 13.35 15.12
N ASN A 518 -18.57 13.03 13.93
CA ASN A 518 -19.96 12.69 13.74
C ASN A 518 -20.17 11.18 14.00
N ALA A 519 -20.29 10.82 15.28
CA ALA A 519 -20.58 9.45 15.72
C ALA A 519 -22.08 9.13 15.56
N GLN A 520 -22.40 8.27 14.61
CA GLN A 520 -23.76 7.86 14.24
C GLN A 520 -24.17 6.57 14.93
N ALA A 521 -25.34 6.61 15.55
CA ALA A 521 -26.00 5.48 16.19
C ALA A 521 -27.41 5.30 15.65
N MET A 522 -27.97 4.11 15.81
CA MET A 522 -29.41 3.90 15.66
C MET A 522 -30.12 4.42 16.91
N ALA A 523 -31.23 5.13 16.73
CA ALA A 523 -32.05 5.60 17.84
C ALA A 523 -33.49 5.16 17.71
N VAL A 524 -34.07 4.77 18.83
CA VAL A 524 -35.46 4.33 18.93
C VAL A 524 -36.19 5.25 19.89
N ARG A 525 -37.52 5.28 19.79
CA ARG A 525 -38.36 5.96 20.77
C ARG A 525 -38.15 5.46 22.19
N ASP A 526 -38.30 6.35 23.17
CA ASP A 526 -37.93 6.12 24.56
C ASP A 526 -38.76 5.07 25.30
N ASP A 527 -39.99 4.82 24.85
CA ASP A 527 -40.88 3.77 25.35
C ASP A 527 -40.52 2.36 24.83
N TRP A 528 -39.58 2.24 23.87
CA TRP A 528 -39.06 0.99 23.30
C TRP A 528 -37.56 0.73 23.59
N PRO A 529 -37.10 0.79 24.85
CA PRO A 529 -35.69 0.57 25.18
C PRO A 529 -35.23 -0.87 24.87
N ILE A 530 -36.16 -1.82 24.84
CA ILE A 530 -35.88 -3.22 24.47
C ILE A 530 -35.40 -3.33 23.01
N LEU A 531 -35.94 -2.52 22.10
CA LEU A 531 -35.52 -2.50 20.70
C LEU A 531 -34.08 -1.99 20.57
N ALA A 532 -33.69 -0.95 21.32
CA ALA A 532 -32.30 -0.48 21.34
C ALA A 532 -31.32 -1.59 21.78
N GLY A 533 -31.69 -2.36 22.80
CA GLY A 533 -30.90 -3.51 23.25
C GLY A 533 -30.78 -4.62 22.22
N ILE A 534 -31.89 -4.92 21.50
CA ILE A 534 -31.91 -5.90 20.41
C ILE A 534 -31.03 -5.43 19.24
N LEU A 535 -31.18 -4.19 18.80
CA LEU A 535 -30.38 -3.59 17.74
C LEU A 535 -28.90 -3.58 18.10
N GLN A 536 -28.55 -3.25 19.35
CA GLN A 536 -27.15 -3.30 19.81
C GLN A 536 -26.57 -4.72 19.72
N LYS A 537 -27.32 -5.72 20.20
CA LYS A 537 -26.88 -7.12 20.13
C LYS A 537 -26.69 -7.56 18.69
N ALA A 538 -27.59 -7.17 17.79
CA ALA A 538 -27.50 -7.48 16.37
C ALA A 538 -26.32 -6.78 15.69
N LEU A 539 -26.09 -5.50 15.96
CA LEU A 539 -24.90 -4.76 15.52
C LEU A 539 -23.60 -5.43 16.04
N ASP A 540 -23.55 -5.88 17.29
CA ASP A 540 -22.39 -6.56 17.88
C ASP A 540 -22.07 -7.92 17.23
N THR A 541 -23.00 -8.47 16.44
CA THR A 541 -22.77 -9.68 15.62
C THR A 541 -22.20 -9.38 14.24
N ILE A 542 -22.19 -8.14 13.79
CA ILE A 542 -21.59 -7.73 12.51
C ILE A 542 -20.06 -7.72 12.67
N PRO A 543 -19.28 -8.50 11.88
CA PRO A 543 -17.83 -8.52 11.97
C PRO A 543 -17.19 -7.18 11.57
N ALA A 544 -16.04 -6.86 12.17
CA ALA A 544 -15.28 -5.64 11.85
C ALA A 544 -14.91 -5.51 10.35
N GLU A 545 -14.70 -6.64 9.66
CA GLU A 545 -14.46 -6.65 8.21
C GLU A 545 -15.70 -6.26 7.40
N GLU A 546 -16.90 -6.64 7.87
CA GLU A 546 -18.17 -6.26 7.24
C GLU A 546 -18.46 -4.78 7.46
N HIS A 547 -18.21 -4.26 8.67
CA HIS A 547 -18.19 -2.82 8.94
C HIS A 547 -17.27 -2.07 7.95
N ARG A 548 -16.05 -2.58 7.74
CA ARG A 548 -15.07 -1.99 6.81
C ARG A 548 -15.49 -2.13 5.34
N THR A 549 -16.18 -3.21 4.98
CA THR A 549 -16.65 -3.43 3.60
C THR A 549 -17.78 -2.47 3.25
N ILE A 550 -18.76 -2.31 4.15
CA ILE A 550 -19.83 -1.32 4.00
C ILE A 550 -19.20 0.08 3.91
N TYR A 551 -18.27 0.42 4.81
CA TYR A 551 -17.58 1.71 4.78
C TYR A 551 -16.82 1.96 3.46
N ASN A 552 -15.98 1.01 3.02
CA ASN A 552 -15.14 1.16 1.83
C ASN A 552 -15.93 1.20 0.51
N ARG A 553 -17.08 0.50 0.44
CA ARG A 553 -17.99 0.55 -0.72
C ARG A 553 -18.45 1.97 -1.00
N TRP A 554 -18.76 2.72 0.06
CA TRP A 554 -19.27 4.09 -0.04
C TRP A 554 -18.16 5.16 -0.06
N MET A 555 -16.93 4.82 0.34
CA MET A 555 -15.78 5.73 0.45
C MET A 555 -14.79 5.69 -0.73
N SER A 556 -15.06 4.88 -1.75
CA SER A 556 -14.21 4.76 -2.95
C SER A 556 -14.37 5.97 -3.88
N ILE A 557 -13.77 7.11 -3.53
CA ILE A 557 -13.73 8.28 -4.41
C ILE A 557 -12.64 8.07 -5.46
N ARG A 558 -13.05 7.82 -6.70
CA ARG A 558 -12.18 7.96 -7.88
C ARG A 558 -12.23 9.42 -8.32
N PHE A 559 -11.10 10.11 -8.30
CA PHE A 559 -10.96 11.40 -8.97
C PHE A 559 -10.74 11.15 -10.46
N GLU A 560 -11.72 11.50 -11.30
CA GLU A 560 -11.51 11.70 -12.72
C GLU A 560 -11.14 13.18 -12.94
N HIS A 561 -9.86 13.46 -13.20
CA HIS A 561 -9.46 14.76 -13.74
C HIS A 561 -9.99 14.86 -15.17
N THR A 562 -10.95 15.76 -15.43
CA THR A 562 -11.35 16.09 -16.80
C THR A 562 -10.36 17.10 -17.40
N PRO A 563 -9.80 16.84 -18.60
CA PRO A 563 -8.86 17.76 -19.24
C PRO A 563 -9.58 18.94 -19.92
N ASP A 564 -8.96 20.12 -19.95
CA ASP A 564 -9.43 21.29 -20.71
C ASP A 564 -9.34 21.02 -22.23
N TYR A 565 -10.48 20.82 -22.88
CA TYR A 565 -10.60 20.45 -24.30
C TYR A 565 -10.42 21.61 -25.29
N ARG A 566 -10.10 22.83 -24.84
CA ARG A 566 -9.99 23.99 -25.74
C ARG A 566 -8.94 23.81 -26.85
N LEU A 567 -7.83 23.14 -26.56
CA LEU A 567 -6.79 22.85 -27.55
C LEU A 567 -7.22 21.75 -28.53
N LEU A 568 -7.97 20.76 -28.05
CA LEU A 568 -8.50 19.65 -28.86
C LEU A 568 -9.53 20.13 -29.88
N TRP A 569 -10.37 21.11 -29.53
CA TRP A 569 -11.31 21.72 -30.47
C TRP A 569 -10.61 22.46 -31.61
N TRP A 570 -9.49 23.14 -31.36
CA TRP A 570 -8.69 23.78 -32.42
C TRP A 570 -8.08 22.77 -33.38
N LEU A 571 -7.56 21.65 -32.86
CA LEU A 571 -7.01 20.57 -33.68
C LEU A 571 -8.09 19.85 -34.48
N ALA A 572 -9.29 19.66 -33.91
CA ALA A 572 -10.43 19.06 -34.59
C ALA A 572 -10.90 19.90 -35.80
N ILE A 573 -10.95 21.23 -35.67
CA ILE A 573 -11.30 22.14 -36.78
C ILE A 573 -10.26 22.03 -37.91
N ALA A 574 -8.98 22.02 -37.58
CA ALA A 574 -7.89 21.88 -38.56
C ALA A 574 -7.95 20.52 -39.28
N ALA A 575 -8.17 19.42 -38.55
CA ALA A 575 -8.33 18.09 -39.12
C ALA A 575 -9.56 17.99 -40.05
N THR A 576 -10.66 18.64 -39.68
CA THR A 576 -11.91 18.65 -40.48
C THR A 576 -11.70 19.34 -41.84
N LEU A 577 -10.93 20.42 -41.89
CA LEU A 577 -10.58 21.10 -43.15
C LEU A 577 -9.73 20.23 -44.08
N VAL A 578 -8.76 19.48 -43.53
CA VAL A 578 -7.92 18.55 -44.30
C VAL A 578 -8.71 17.35 -44.82
N LEU A 579 -9.58 16.77 -43.98
CA LEU A 579 -10.42 15.65 -44.37
C LEU A 579 -11.44 16.03 -45.45
N SER A 580 -11.99 17.24 -45.38
CA SER A 580 -12.93 17.75 -46.39
C SER A 580 -12.26 17.91 -47.77
N ALA A 581 -11.00 18.37 -47.80
CA ALA A 581 -10.22 18.46 -49.03
C ALA A 581 -9.90 17.06 -49.61
N SER A 582 -9.56 16.10 -48.76
CA SER A 582 -9.32 14.70 -49.15
C SER A 582 -10.58 14.01 -49.69
N PHE A 583 -11.74 14.23 -49.06
CA PHE A 583 -13.02 13.67 -49.49
C PHE A 583 -13.45 14.18 -50.87
N TYR A 584 -13.24 15.47 -51.14
CA TYR A 584 -13.51 16.07 -52.44
C TYR A 584 -12.67 15.42 -53.55
N TRP A 585 -11.40 15.08 -53.25
CA TRP A 585 -10.49 14.41 -54.17
C TRP A 585 -10.91 12.95 -54.46
N ASN A 586 -11.34 12.22 -53.43
CA ASN A 586 -11.80 10.83 -53.58
C ASN A 586 -13.10 10.69 -54.39
N ARG A 587 -14.02 11.67 -54.30
CA ARG A 587 -15.26 11.69 -55.09
C ARG A 587 -15.02 11.78 -56.60
N ILE A 588 -13.91 12.39 -57.02
CA ILE A 588 -13.53 12.51 -58.43
C ILE A 588 -12.98 11.16 -58.95
N LEU A 589 -12.25 10.41 -58.11
CA LEU A 589 -11.71 9.09 -58.44
C LEU A 589 -12.79 8.02 -58.58
N ASP A 590 -13.76 8.01 -57.67
CA ASP A 590 -14.80 6.96 -57.58
C ASP A 590 -15.75 6.94 -58.80
N ARG A 591 -15.94 8.09 -59.45
CA ARG A 591 -16.71 8.19 -60.71
C ARG A 591 -16.03 7.49 -61.89
N GLN A 592 -14.71 7.35 -61.88
CA GLN A 592 -13.96 6.71 -62.96
C GLN A 592 -13.97 5.18 -62.85
N VAL A 593 -14.13 4.63 -61.65
CA VAL A 593 -14.07 3.19 -61.36
C VAL A 593 -15.42 2.50 -61.62
N LYS A 594 -16.54 3.15 -61.30
CA LYS A 594 -17.90 2.56 -61.38
C LYS A 594 -18.39 2.19 -62.78
N ALA A 595 -17.81 2.73 -63.85
CA ALA A 595 -18.23 2.46 -65.21
C ALA A 595 -17.72 1.11 -65.78
N ARG A 596 -16.69 0.52 -65.18
CA ARG A 596 -16.05 -0.72 -65.70
C ARG A 596 -16.48 -2.01 -65.01
N THR A 597 -17.09 -1.94 -63.83
CA THR A 597 -17.31 -3.10 -62.94
C THR A 597 -18.65 -3.82 -63.12
N ALA A 598 -19.66 -3.22 -63.74
CA ALA A 598 -21.03 -3.74 -63.74
C ALA A 598 -21.30 -4.97 -64.65
N ARG A 599 -20.41 -5.33 -65.59
CA ARG A 599 -20.65 -6.43 -66.56
C ARG A 599 -19.98 -7.77 -66.23
N LEU A 600 -19.06 -7.81 -65.27
CA LEU A 600 -18.31 -9.01 -64.90
C LEU A 600 -18.88 -9.72 -63.66
N GLN A 601 -19.86 -9.11 -62.99
CA GLN A 601 -20.25 -9.45 -61.63
C GLN A 601 -21.37 -10.48 -61.47
N GLU A 602 -21.98 -11.00 -62.53
CA GLU A 602 -23.20 -11.83 -62.37
C GLU A 602 -22.93 -13.35 -62.42
N ASN A 603 -21.92 -13.81 -63.16
CA ASN A 603 -21.62 -15.24 -63.29
C ASN A 603 -20.51 -15.76 -62.36
N GLU A 604 -19.63 -14.89 -61.86
CA GLU A 604 -18.58 -15.30 -60.91
C GLU A 604 -19.13 -15.58 -59.50
N THR A 605 -20.26 -14.99 -59.15
CA THR A 605 -20.74 -14.88 -57.75
C THR A 605 -21.23 -16.22 -57.19
N GLN A 606 -21.83 -17.09 -58.01
CA GLN A 606 -22.38 -18.35 -57.50
C GLN A 606 -21.31 -19.42 -57.23
N ILE A 607 -20.29 -19.52 -58.08
CA ILE A 607 -19.22 -20.52 -57.94
C ILE A 607 -18.18 -20.02 -56.92
N ARG A 608 -17.93 -18.71 -56.88
CA ARG A 608 -17.05 -18.08 -55.89
C ARG A 608 -17.58 -18.23 -54.46
N ASN A 609 -18.89 -18.14 -54.22
CA ASN A 609 -19.43 -18.20 -52.84
C ASN A 609 -19.20 -19.54 -52.11
N LEU A 610 -19.19 -20.68 -52.82
CA LEU A 610 -18.95 -22.00 -52.21
C LEU A 610 -17.46 -22.29 -51.97
N LEU A 611 -16.58 -21.87 -52.88
CA LEU A 611 -15.13 -22.01 -52.72
C LEU A 611 -14.58 -20.96 -51.74
N ASN A 612 -15.12 -19.74 -51.76
CA ASN A 612 -14.75 -18.69 -50.81
C ASN A 612 -15.26 -18.99 -49.40
N ALA A 613 -16.41 -19.64 -49.19
CA ALA A 613 -16.82 -20.01 -47.82
C ALA A 613 -15.82 -20.99 -47.16
N LYS A 614 -15.27 -21.94 -47.93
CA LYS A 614 -14.23 -22.88 -47.45
C LYS A 614 -12.88 -22.18 -47.27
N ASN A 615 -12.49 -21.30 -48.20
CA ASN A 615 -11.24 -20.55 -48.10
C ASN A 615 -11.30 -19.45 -47.04
N TYR A 616 -12.43 -18.76 -46.81
CA TYR A 616 -12.60 -17.74 -45.75
C TYR A 616 -12.57 -18.33 -44.34
N ILE A 617 -12.99 -19.59 -44.14
CA ILE A 617 -12.85 -20.28 -42.84
C ILE A 617 -11.37 -20.61 -42.56
N LEU A 618 -10.59 -20.95 -43.59
CA LEU A 618 -9.16 -21.24 -43.47
C LEU A 618 -8.29 -19.96 -43.45
N GLU A 619 -8.64 -18.93 -44.21
CA GLU A 619 -8.02 -17.60 -44.20
C GLU A 619 -8.37 -16.83 -42.91
N GLY A 620 -9.61 -16.94 -42.43
CA GLY A 620 -10.07 -16.29 -41.19
C GLY A 620 -9.45 -16.87 -39.91
N THR A 621 -8.90 -18.09 -39.98
CA THR A 621 -8.14 -18.73 -38.87
C THR A 621 -6.62 -18.53 -39.02
N ASN A 622 -6.18 -17.89 -40.10
CA ASN A 622 -4.78 -17.57 -40.38
C ASN A 622 -3.81 -18.78 -40.36
N ALA A 623 -4.34 -20.01 -40.58
CA ALA A 623 -3.63 -21.27 -40.35
C ALA A 623 -3.02 -21.86 -41.64
N GLY A 624 -1.80 -22.38 -41.52
CA GLY A 624 -1.23 -23.31 -42.48
C GLY A 624 -1.95 -24.66 -42.41
N THR A 625 -2.04 -25.38 -43.52
CA THR A 625 -2.56 -26.76 -43.55
C THR A 625 -1.51 -27.69 -44.13
N TRP A 626 -1.53 -28.93 -43.67
CA TRP A 626 -0.59 -29.95 -44.11
C TRP A 626 -1.22 -31.32 -44.21
N ASP A 627 -0.66 -32.10 -45.13
CA ASP A 627 -1.08 -33.47 -45.42
C ASP A 627 0.16 -34.34 -45.68
N TRP A 628 0.42 -35.28 -44.79
CA TRP A 628 1.57 -36.16 -44.78
C TRP A 628 1.16 -37.57 -45.17
N THR A 629 1.76 -38.08 -46.25
CA THR A 629 1.66 -39.49 -46.64
C THR A 629 2.80 -40.28 -46.01
N LEU A 630 2.51 -41.14 -45.04
CA LEU A 630 3.52 -41.80 -44.21
C LEU A 630 4.34 -42.82 -45.00
N ALA A 631 3.72 -43.51 -45.97
CA ALA A 631 4.39 -44.54 -46.77
C ALA A 631 5.48 -43.98 -47.71
N THR A 632 5.31 -42.75 -48.19
CA THR A 632 6.25 -42.10 -49.13
C THR A 632 7.09 -41.00 -48.49
N GLY A 633 6.75 -40.58 -47.26
CA GLY A 633 7.38 -39.44 -46.58
C GLY A 633 7.01 -38.07 -47.16
N GLN A 634 6.06 -38.02 -48.10
CA GLN A 634 5.69 -36.79 -48.82
C GLN A 634 4.77 -35.91 -47.97
N LEU A 635 5.15 -34.64 -47.82
CA LEU A 635 4.41 -33.63 -47.07
C LEU A 635 3.88 -32.56 -48.05
N MET A 636 2.56 -32.43 -48.15
CA MET A 636 1.91 -31.34 -48.86
C MET A 636 1.56 -30.23 -47.87
N ILE A 637 1.79 -28.98 -48.25
CA ILE A 637 1.53 -27.80 -47.42
C ILE A 637 0.82 -26.73 -48.25
N ASN A 638 0.04 -25.85 -47.61
CA ASN A 638 -0.56 -24.71 -48.30
C ASN A 638 0.35 -23.47 -48.32
N GLU A 639 -0.07 -22.45 -49.07
CA GLU A 639 0.66 -21.18 -49.21
C GLU A 639 0.88 -20.46 -47.88
N ARG A 640 -0.08 -20.56 -46.95
CA ARG A 640 0.02 -19.92 -45.63
C ARG A 640 1.19 -20.46 -44.80
N TRP A 641 1.51 -21.76 -44.88
CA TRP A 641 2.73 -22.30 -44.24
C TRP A 641 3.97 -21.60 -44.78
N ALA A 642 4.09 -21.48 -46.10
CA ALA A 642 5.22 -20.86 -46.75
C ALA A 642 5.37 -19.38 -46.31
N GLU A 643 4.26 -18.63 -46.27
CA GLU A 643 4.22 -17.25 -45.77
C GLU A 643 4.70 -17.13 -44.32
N MET A 644 4.19 -17.96 -43.41
CA MET A 644 4.56 -17.94 -41.98
C MET A 644 6.06 -18.24 -41.75
N THR A 645 6.71 -18.90 -42.70
CA THR A 645 8.12 -19.29 -42.62
C THR A 645 9.02 -18.49 -43.57
N GLY A 646 8.46 -17.52 -44.31
CA GLY A 646 9.17 -16.63 -45.24
C GLY A 646 9.61 -17.27 -46.55
N TYR A 647 9.23 -18.51 -46.80
CA TYR A 647 9.56 -19.24 -48.03
C TYR A 647 8.49 -19.02 -49.10
N GLN A 648 8.83 -19.23 -50.37
CA GLN A 648 7.81 -19.39 -51.41
C GLN A 648 7.38 -20.86 -51.46
N PRO A 649 6.13 -21.18 -51.83
CA PRO A 649 5.67 -22.57 -51.96
C PRO A 649 6.60 -23.43 -52.84
N ALA A 650 7.15 -22.84 -53.90
CA ALA A 650 8.10 -23.48 -54.80
C ALA A 650 9.47 -23.83 -54.17
N ASP A 651 9.87 -23.15 -53.08
CA ASP A 651 11.12 -23.44 -52.35
C ASP A 651 10.97 -24.68 -51.45
N LEU A 652 9.72 -25.02 -51.10
CA LEU A 652 9.38 -26.07 -50.17
C LEU A 652 9.03 -27.39 -50.89
N GLU A 653 8.59 -27.36 -52.15
CA GLU A 653 8.25 -28.58 -52.92
C GLU A 653 9.44 -29.20 -53.69
N PRO A 654 9.63 -30.53 -53.66
CA PRO A 654 8.93 -31.50 -52.81
C PRO A 654 9.43 -31.42 -51.36
N MET A 655 8.50 -31.26 -50.42
CA MET A 655 8.81 -31.31 -48.99
C MET A 655 8.72 -32.76 -48.52
N SER A 656 9.77 -33.24 -47.86
CA SER A 656 9.74 -34.50 -47.12
C SER A 656 9.73 -34.21 -45.62
N ILE A 657 9.24 -35.17 -44.84
CA ILE A 657 9.23 -35.06 -43.37
C ILE A 657 10.63 -34.82 -42.80
N ASP A 658 11.67 -35.45 -43.37
CA ASP A 658 13.06 -35.29 -42.93
C ASP A 658 13.59 -33.86 -43.19
N LYS A 659 13.22 -33.28 -44.34
CA LYS A 659 13.61 -31.91 -44.71
C LYS A 659 12.92 -30.88 -43.82
N TRP A 660 11.66 -31.13 -43.46
CA TRP A 660 10.94 -30.30 -42.48
C TRP A 660 11.54 -30.43 -41.07
N LEU A 661 11.78 -31.64 -40.58
CA LEU A 661 12.34 -31.87 -39.24
C LEU A 661 13.75 -31.23 -39.10
N ALA A 662 14.54 -31.20 -40.17
CA ALA A 662 15.81 -30.48 -40.21
C ALA A 662 15.66 -28.95 -40.07
N SER A 663 14.51 -28.38 -40.43
CA SER A 663 14.19 -26.95 -40.26
C SER A 663 13.66 -26.60 -38.86
N VAL A 664 13.29 -27.62 -38.06
CA VAL A 664 12.91 -27.48 -36.65
C VAL A 664 14.17 -27.27 -35.80
N HIS A 665 14.10 -26.38 -34.83
CA HIS A 665 15.16 -26.09 -33.88
C HIS A 665 15.59 -27.36 -33.13
N GLU A 666 16.90 -27.55 -32.95
CA GLU A 666 17.48 -28.82 -32.49
C GLU A 666 16.94 -29.29 -31.13
N VAL A 667 16.65 -28.35 -30.22
CA VAL A 667 16.08 -28.62 -28.88
C VAL A 667 14.62 -29.10 -28.96
N ASP A 668 13.88 -28.68 -29.97
CA ASP A 668 12.42 -28.93 -30.05
C ASP A 668 12.13 -30.24 -30.81
N ARG A 669 13.13 -30.81 -31.51
CA ARG A 669 12.97 -32.02 -32.33
C ARG A 669 12.57 -33.25 -31.52
N GLU A 670 13.11 -33.39 -30.31
CA GLU A 670 12.82 -34.53 -29.42
C GLU A 670 11.37 -34.51 -28.95
N GLU A 671 10.86 -33.32 -28.60
CA GLU A 671 9.47 -33.11 -28.20
C GLU A 671 8.49 -33.35 -29.36
N VAL A 672 8.82 -32.85 -30.55
CA VAL A 672 8.05 -33.12 -31.78
C VAL A 672 8.01 -34.62 -32.11
N GLN A 673 9.14 -35.33 -31.98
CA GLN A 673 9.19 -36.77 -32.22
C GLN A 673 8.39 -37.55 -31.17
N SER A 674 8.50 -37.18 -29.89
CA SER A 674 7.72 -37.80 -28.81
C SER A 674 6.21 -37.64 -29.03
N ALA A 675 5.76 -36.44 -29.42
CA ALA A 675 4.35 -36.18 -29.68
C ALA A 675 3.79 -37.03 -30.85
N LEU A 676 4.60 -37.22 -31.91
CA LEU A 676 4.26 -38.08 -33.03
C LEU A 676 4.19 -39.56 -32.62
N ASP A 677 5.18 -40.04 -31.86
CA ASP A 677 5.23 -41.42 -31.36
C ASP A 677 4.07 -41.72 -30.41
N ASP A 678 3.69 -40.77 -29.56
CA ASP A 678 2.53 -40.89 -28.67
C ASP A 678 1.23 -40.99 -29.45
N HIS A 679 1.08 -40.23 -30.54
CA HIS A 679 -0.09 -40.34 -31.40
C HIS A 679 -0.15 -41.67 -32.16
N PHE A 680 0.96 -42.12 -32.75
CA PHE A 680 1.01 -43.38 -33.49
C PHE A 680 0.80 -44.61 -32.62
N ASN A 681 1.24 -44.56 -31.36
CA ASN A 681 1.00 -45.62 -30.39
C ASN A 681 -0.39 -45.53 -29.73
N GLY A 682 -1.24 -44.59 -30.16
CA GLY A 682 -2.59 -44.40 -29.64
C GLY A 682 -2.66 -43.83 -28.22
N ARG A 683 -1.54 -43.32 -27.68
CA ARG A 683 -1.50 -42.64 -26.38
C ARG A 683 -2.20 -41.28 -26.42
N ASN A 684 -2.11 -40.57 -27.55
CA ASN A 684 -2.77 -39.29 -27.78
C ASN A 684 -3.69 -39.31 -29.01
N ARG A 685 -4.87 -38.66 -28.93
CA ARG A 685 -5.86 -38.60 -30.02
C ARG A 685 -5.47 -37.65 -31.16
N TYR A 686 -4.63 -36.66 -30.86
CA TYR A 686 -4.08 -35.69 -31.81
C TYR A 686 -2.61 -35.46 -31.46
N VAL A 687 -1.80 -35.13 -32.46
CA VAL A 687 -0.52 -34.45 -32.23
C VAL A 687 -0.85 -32.99 -32.00
N ASP A 688 -0.31 -32.39 -30.93
CA ASP A 688 -0.40 -30.97 -30.62
C ASP A 688 0.95 -30.58 -30.02
N VAL A 689 1.79 -29.85 -30.76
CA VAL A 689 3.16 -29.55 -30.37
C VAL A 689 3.57 -28.15 -30.81
N GLU A 690 4.24 -27.43 -29.92
CA GLU A 690 4.83 -26.12 -30.19
C GLU A 690 6.32 -26.28 -30.45
N PHE A 691 6.83 -25.67 -31.52
CA PHE A 691 8.24 -25.76 -31.88
C PHE A 691 8.69 -24.54 -32.67
N ARG A 692 10.00 -24.34 -32.72
CA ARG A 692 10.59 -23.29 -33.56
C ARG A 692 10.99 -23.86 -34.90
N GLN A 693 10.59 -23.18 -35.97
CA GLN A 693 11.07 -23.43 -37.32
C GLN A 693 11.92 -22.27 -37.82
N ARG A 694 12.99 -22.58 -38.56
CA ARG A 694 13.87 -21.55 -39.13
C ARG A 694 13.16 -20.83 -40.28
N HIS A 695 13.00 -19.51 -40.13
CA HIS A 695 12.53 -18.62 -41.17
C HIS A 695 13.58 -18.45 -42.29
N ARG A 696 13.16 -18.09 -43.50
CA ARG A 696 14.07 -17.78 -44.62
C ARG A 696 15.13 -16.73 -44.28
N ASP A 697 14.74 -15.70 -43.54
CA ASP A 697 15.63 -14.61 -43.09
C ASP A 697 16.47 -14.98 -41.85
N ASP A 698 16.60 -16.28 -41.58
CA ASP A 698 17.47 -16.87 -40.55
C ASP A 698 17.12 -16.50 -39.10
N HIS A 699 15.87 -16.09 -38.83
CA HIS A 699 15.31 -16.01 -37.47
C HIS A 699 14.41 -17.21 -37.17
N TRP A 700 13.92 -17.34 -35.94
CA TRP A 700 13.04 -18.43 -35.52
C TRP A 700 11.59 -17.95 -35.45
N VAL A 701 10.67 -18.75 -35.98
CA VAL A 701 9.22 -18.55 -35.86
C VAL A 701 8.68 -19.67 -34.98
N TRP A 702 7.88 -19.30 -33.98
CA TRP A 702 7.19 -20.26 -33.13
C TRP A 702 5.91 -20.73 -33.80
N LEU A 703 5.79 -22.03 -33.98
CA LEU A 703 4.67 -22.66 -34.65
C LEU A 703 4.02 -23.69 -33.72
N ASN A 704 2.70 -23.75 -33.73
CA ASN A 704 1.93 -24.84 -33.12
C ASN A 704 1.38 -25.72 -34.25
N ALA A 705 1.79 -27.00 -34.29
CA ALA A 705 1.23 -27.98 -35.22
C ALA A 705 0.23 -28.87 -34.51
N ARG A 706 -0.97 -28.97 -35.09
CA ARG A 706 -2.02 -29.88 -34.62
C ARG A 706 -2.50 -30.78 -35.74
N GLY A 707 -2.49 -32.09 -35.56
CA GLY A 707 -2.87 -33.03 -36.62
C GLY A 707 -3.33 -34.39 -36.11
N LYS A 708 -3.93 -35.18 -37.01
CA LYS A 708 -4.30 -36.58 -36.73
C LYS A 708 -4.15 -37.46 -37.96
N VAL A 709 -4.01 -38.77 -37.74
CA VAL A 709 -4.10 -39.77 -38.80
C VAL A 709 -5.54 -39.77 -39.36
N VAL A 710 -5.65 -39.58 -40.68
CA VAL A 710 -6.92 -39.55 -41.42
C VAL A 710 -7.19 -40.84 -42.19
N GLU A 711 -6.17 -41.69 -42.36
CA GLU A 711 -6.25 -42.96 -43.08
C GLU A 711 -5.33 -44.01 -42.44
N TRP A 712 -5.85 -45.22 -42.26
CA TRP A 712 -5.17 -46.39 -41.68
C TRP A 712 -5.22 -47.56 -42.68
N ASP A 713 -4.20 -48.41 -42.70
CA ASP A 713 -4.21 -49.63 -43.52
C ASP A 713 -4.96 -50.79 -42.82
N ASP A 714 -5.20 -51.86 -43.58
CA ASP A 714 -5.88 -53.08 -43.11
C ASP A 714 -5.12 -53.81 -41.97
N GLN A 715 -3.88 -53.42 -41.66
CA GLN A 715 -3.05 -53.95 -40.57
C GLN A 715 -3.04 -53.00 -39.34
N GLY A 716 -3.80 -51.92 -39.37
CA GLY A 716 -3.89 -50.94 -38.29
C GLY A 716 -2.71 -49.97 -38.23
N ARG A 717 -1.93 -49.82 -39.30
CA ARG A 717 -0.82 -48.87 -39.38
C ARG A 717 -1.27 -47.55 -40.02
N PRO A 718 -0.75 -46.40 -39.55
CA PRO A 718 -1.14 -45.10 -40.11
C PRO A 718 -0.60 -44.93 -41.53
N VAL A 719 -1.47 -44.49 -42.46
CA VAL A 719 -1.14 -44.30 -43.88
C VAL A 719 -1.01 -42.83 -44.24
N ARG A 720 -1.89 -42.00 -43.69
CA ARG A 720 -1.94 -40.57 -44.00
C ARG A 720 -2.37 -39.74 -42.80
N MET A 721 -1.73 -38.59 -42.60
CA MET A 721 -1.98 -37.67 -41.50
C MET A 721 -2.24 -36.27 -42.06
N SER A 722 -3.22 -35.56 -41.50
CA SER A 722 -3.49 -34.17 -41.91
C SER A 722 -3.67 -33.29 -40.69
N GLY A 723 -3.35 -32.01 -40.83
CA GLY A 723 -3.41 -31.07 -39.72
C GLY A 723 -3.30 -29.60 -40.12
N THR A 724 -3.25 -28.77 -39.10
CA THR A 724 -3.07 -27.31 -39.19
C THR A 724 -1.76 -26.89 -38.51
N LEU A 725 -1.27 -25.72 -38.90
CA LEU A 725 -0.09 -25.07 -38.35
C LEU A 725 -0.43 -23.60 -38.06
N LEU A 726 -0.14 -23.11 -36.86
CA LEU A 726 -0.40 -21.72 -36.46
C LEU A 726 0.90 -21.02 -36.05
N ASP A 727 1.11 -19.79 -36.51
CA ASP A 727 2.16 -18.92 -36.00
C ASP A 727 1.75 -18.33 -34.65
N ILE A 728 2.47 -18.71 -33.60
CA ILE A 728 2.26 -18.27 -32.22
C ILE A 728 3.38 -17.32 -31.74
N THR A 729 4.21 -16.81 -32.65
CA THR A 729 5.35 -15.94 -32.33
C THR A 729 4.93 -14.68 -31.58
N GLN A 730 3.84 -14.01 -31.99
CA GLN A 730 3.32 -12.85 -31.27
C GLN A 730 2.81 -13.21 -29.88
N ARG A 731 2.22 -14.41 -29.69
CA ARG A 731 1.78 -14.89 -28.38
C ARG A 731 2.98 -15.16 -27.48
N LYS A 732 4.03 -15.81 -27.98
CA LYS A 732 5.28 -16.05 -27.22
C LYS A 732 6.03 -14.75 -26.89
N GLN A 733 6.07 -13.81 -27.83
CA GLN A 733 6.64 -12.47 -27.60
C GLN A 733 5.80 -11.69 -26.60
N ALA A 734 4.47 -11.76 -26.67
CA ALA A 734 3.59 -11.22 -25.66
C ALA A 734 3.79 -11.93 -24.32
N GLU A 735 4.03 -13.24 -24.26
CA GLU A 735 4.33 -13.99 -23.03
C GLU A 735 5.68 -13.57 -22.39
N GLU A 736 6.71 -13.29 -23.19
CA GLU A 736 8.02 -12.80 -22.73
C GLU A 736 7.99 -11.32 -22.37
N THR A 737 7.29 -10.55 -23.21
CA THR A 737 6.65 -9.27 -22.92
C THR A 737 5.45 -9.53 -22.02
N ILE A 738 5.44 -10.59 -21.21
CA ILE A 738 4.58 -10.85 -20.07
C ILE A 738 5.44 -11.45 -18.90
N LEU A 739 6.77 -11.51 -19.01
CA LEU A 739 7.67 -11.85 -17.89
C LEU A 739 8.71 -10.78 -17.44
N HIS A 740 8.82 -9.67 -18.16
CA HIS A 740 9.55 -8.45 -17.80
C HIS A 740 8.86 -7.29 -16.97
N GLN A 741 7.59 -6.86 -17.06
CA GLN A 741 7.02 -5.74 -16.23
C GLN A 741 6.75 -6.16 -14.77
N ALA A 742 6.71 -7.45 -14.41
CA ALA A 742 6.48 -7.98 -13.02
C ALA A 742 7.67 -7.68 -12.21
N HIS A 743 8.80 -7.71 -12.90
CA HIS A 743 10.09 -7.85 -12.32
C HIS A 743 10.88 -6.55 -12.50
N PHE A 744 10.44 -5.63 -13.37
CA PHE A 744 11.17 -4.40 -13.66
C PHE A 744 10.26 -3.16 -13.70
N ASP A 745 10.80 -2.04 -13.25
CA ASP A 745 10.20 -0.70 -13.26
C ASP A 745 10.12 -0.16 -14.70
N ALA A 746 8.93 0.31 -15.10
CA ALA A 746 8.65 0.71 -16.48
C ALA A 746 9.39 1.99 -16.91
N LEU A 747 9.73 2.88 -15.97
CA LEU A 747 10.41 4.14 -16.26
C LEU A 747 11.94 3.96 -16.38
N THR A 748 12.55 3.30 -15.40
CA THR A 748 14.02 3.20 -15.29
C THR A 748 14.59 1.89 -15.85
N GLY A 749 13.74 0.88 -16.07
CA GLY A 749 14.13 -0.47 -16.47
C GLY A 749 14.97 -1.22 -15.42
N LEU A 750 15.03 -0.71 -14.18
CA LEU A 750 15.64 -1.40 -13.05
C LEU A 750 14.70 -2.48 -12.51
N PRO A 751 15.22 -3.53 -11.83
CA PRO A 751 14.42 -4.40 -10.97
C PRO A 751 13.44 -3.59 -10.12
N ASN A 752 12.17 -4.00 -10.12
CA ASN A 752 11.17 -3.38 -9.25
C ASN A 752 11.24 -4.00 -7.85
N ARG A 753 10.35 -3.55 -6.95
CA ARG A 753 10.28 -4.05 -5.57
C ARG A 753 10.23 -5.58 -5.47
N PHE A 754 9.44 -6.24 -6.33
CA PHE A 754 9.29 -7.69 -6.29
C PHE A 754 10.60 -8.43 -6.63
N LEU A 755 11.21 -8.12 -7.77
CA LEU A 755 12.45 -8.79 -8.19
C LEU A 755 13.63 -8.46 -7.26
N THR A 756 13.65 -7.25 -6.71
CA THR A 756 14.74 -6.82 -5.81
C THR A 756 14.70 -7.59 -4.49
N LEU A 757 13.52 -7.83 -3.92
CA LEU A 757 13.37 -8.62 -2.69
C LEU A 757 13.64 -10.11 -2.91
N ASP A 758 13.27 -10.65 -4.07
CA ASP A 758 13.64 -12.02 -4.45
C ASP A 758 15.17 -12.19 -4.51
N ARG A 759 15.87 -11.29 -5.21
CA ARG A 759 17.34 -11.29 -5.29
C ARG A 759 18.00 -11.11 -3.94
N LEU A 760 17.47 -10.24 -3.08
CA LEU A 760 17.96 -10.09 -1.72
C LEU A 760 17.84 -11.40 -0.95
N SER A 761 16.67 -12.05 -1.01
CA SER A 761 16.44 -13.33 -0.33
C SER A 761 17.43 -14.41 -0.81
N GLN A 762 17.73 -14.46 -2.11
CA GLN A 762 18.74 -15.35 -2.69
C GLN A 762 20.17 -15.01 -2.21
N LEU A 763 20.54 -13.73 -2.21
CA LEU A 763 21.84 -13.27 -1.71
C LEU A 763 22.06 -13.64 -0.24
N LEU A 764 21.04 -13.51 0.61
CA LEU A 764 21.11 -13.88 2.02
C LEU A 764 21.31 -15.40 2.21
N LEU A 765 20.61 -16.22 1.42
CA LEU A 765 20.77 -17.68 1.45
C LEU A 765 22.18 -18.11 1.03
N ASP A 766 22.75 -17.47 0.01
CA ASP A 766 24.12 -17.75 -0.46
C ASP A 766 25.17 -17.25 0.53
N ALA A 767 24.99 -16.04 1.08
CA ALA A 767 25.86 -15.46 2.09
C ALA A 767 25.90 -16.30 3.37
N SER A 768 24.75 -16.77 3.85
CA SER A 768 24.63 -17.68 5.00
C SER A 768 25.45 -18.97 4.82
N ARG A 769 25.51 -19.51 3.59
CA ARG A 769 26.28 -20.74 3.28
C ARG A 769 27.79 -20.48 3.18
N ARG A 770 28.19 -19.27 2.84
CA ARG A 770 29.58 -18.89 2.55
C ARG A 770 30.26 -18.07 3.66
N ASP A 771 29.52 -17.75 4.71
CA ASP A 771 29.99 -16.86 5.79
C ASP A 771 30.43 -15.49 5.26
N GLU A 772 29.66 -14.96 4.30
CA GLU A 772 29.89 -13.64 3.69
C GLU A 772 28.87 -12.62 4.20
N LYS A 773 29.20 -11.33 4.13
CA LYS A 773 28.27 -10.25 4.45
C LYS A 773 27.50 -9.80 3.20
N VAL A 774 26.29 -9.27 3.43
CA VAL A 774 25.49 -8.59 2.39
C VAL A 774 25.13 -7.20 2.89
N GLY A 775 25.38 -6.19 2.07
CA GLY A 775 25.02 -4.81 2.37
C GLY A 775 23.80 -4.37 1.58
N ILE A 776 22.87 -3.71 2.25
CA ILE A 776 21.71 -3.05 1.66
C ILE A 776 21.91 -1.55 1.79
N LEU A 777 21.92 -0.83 0.68
CA LEU A 777 21.93 0.62 0.66
C LEU A 777 20.57 1.11 0.16
N PHE A 778 19.77 1.69 1.03
CA PHE A 778 18.53 2.38 0.69
C PHE A 778 18.84 3.83 0.34
N ILE A 779 18.38 4.31 -0.81
CA ILE A 779 18.81 5.59 -1.39
C ILE A 779 17.57 6.40 -1.74
N ASP A 780 17.56 7.66 -1.34
CA ASP A 780 16.50 8.60 -1.67
C ASP A 780 17.09 9.89 -2.25
N LEU A 781 16.42 10.46 -3.25
CA LEU A 781 16.86 11.70 -3.90
C LEU A 781 16.37 12.93 -3.12
N ASP A 782 17.32 13.70 -2.61
CA ASP A 782 17.02 14.87 -1.79
C ASP A 782 16.27 15.94 -2.58
N ASP A 783 15.19 16.48 -1.99
CA ASP A 783 14.38 17.56 -2.56
C ASP A 783 13.76 17.28 -3.94
N PHE A 784 13.68 16.01 -4.37
CA PHE A 784 13.08 15.63 -5.65
C PHE A 784 11.64 16.13 -5.82
N LYS A 785 10.84 16.10 -4.74
CA LYS A 785 9.48 16.66 -4.75
C LYS A 785 9.45 18.14 -5.12
N LYS A 786 10.36 18.97 -4.60
CA LYS A 786 10.44 20.40 -4.96
C LYS A 786 10.70 20.59 -6.45
N ILE A 787 11.47 19.68 -7.07
CA ILE A 787 11.74 19.73 -8.50
C ILE A 787 10.49 19.38 -9.31
N ASN A 788 9.73 18.36 -8.91
CA ASN A 788 8.43 18.07 -9.54
C ASN A 788 7.47 19.25 -9.40
N ASP A 789 7.40 19.86 -8.22
CA ASP A 789 6.51 20.99 -7.95
C ASP A 789 6.92 22.26 -8.73
N THR A 790 8.22 22.45 -9.00
CA THR A 790 8.76 23.65 -9.67
C THR A 790 8.88 23.49 -11.19
N LEU A 791 9.25 22.31 -11.68
CA LEU A 791 9.64 22.04 -13.08
C LEU A 791 8.76 20.98 -13.77
N GLY A 792 7.78 20.42 -13.08
CA GLY A 792 6.83 19.44 -13.59
C GLY A 792 7.35 18.00 -13.61
N HIS A 793 6.41 17.05 -13.68
CA HIS A 793 6.68 15.61 -13.59
C HIS A 793 7.56 15.07 -14.73
N ASP A 794 7.46 15.59 -15.95
CA ASP A 794 8.29 15.16 -17.09
C ASP A 794 9.80 15.38 -16.84
N THR A 795 10.14 16.48 -16.14
CA THR A 795 11.52 16.77 -15.74
C THR A 795 11.98 15.79 -14.66
N GLY A 796 11.11 15.51 -13.68
CA GLY A 796 11.35 14.51 -12.64
C GLY A 796 11.62 13.12 -13.19
N ASP A 797 10.81 12.67 -14.15
CA ASP A 797 10.98 11.35 -14.78
C ASP A 797 12.34 11.21 -15.47
N ARG A 798 12.81 12.27 -16.15
CA ARG A 798 14.15 12.29 -16.76
C ARG A 798 15.27 12.27 -15.72
N ILE A 799 15.08 12.93 -14.58
CA ILE A 799 16.03 12.89 -13.46
C ILE A 799 16.12 11.47 -12.91
N LEU A 800 14.99 10.79 -12.73
CA LEU A 800 14.96 9.40 -12.25
C LEU A 800 15.68 8.44 -13.21
N VAL A 801 15.52 8.64 -14.52
CA VAL A 801 16.26 7.86 -15.53
C VAL A 801 17.76 8.14 -15.47
N ASP A 802 18.19 9.40 -15.34
CA ASP A 802 19.63 9.74 -15.21
C ASP A 802 20.22 9.23 -13.88
N ALA A 803 19.46 9.34 -12.78
CA ALA A 803 19.84 8.81 -11.48
C ALA A 803 20.06 7.28 -11.53
N ALA A 804 19.15 6.54 -12.18
CA ALA A 804 19.31 5.10 -12.40
C ALA A 804 20.58 4.76 -13.18
N GLN A 805 20.95 5.58 -14.18
CA GLN A 805 22.18 5.38 -14.96
C GLN A 805 23.44 5.67 -14.13
N ARG A 806 23.43 6.72 -13.32
CA ARG A 806 24.54 7.05 -12.42
C ARG A 806 24.75 5.96 -11.38
N LEU A 807 23.68 5.45 -10.78
CA LEU A 807 23.74 4.33 -9.84
C LEU A 807 24.35 3.09 -10.51
N ARG A 808 23.91 2.73 -11.72
CA ARG A 808 24.52 1.60 -12.47
C ARG A 808 26.00 1.80 -12.75
N GLY A 809 26.43 3.04 -12.97
CA GLY A 809 27.85 3.37 -13.17
C GLY A 809 28.69 3.34 -11.88
N ALA A 810 28.05 3.46 -10.72
CA ALA A 810 28.70 3.54 -9.42
C ALA A 810 28.84 2.18 -8.70
N ILE A 811 28.15 1.12 -9.16
CA ILE A 811 28.17 -0.20 -8.51
C ILE A 811 28.91 -1.26 -9.35
N ARG A 812 29.22 -2.42 -8.75
CA ARG A 812 29.85 -3.54 -9.45
C ARG A 812 28.79 -4.33 -10.22
N GLY A 813 29.18 -5.02 -11.30
CA GLY A 813 28.24 -5.83 -12.10
C GLY A 813 27.64 -7.04 -11.37
N VAL A 814 28.19 -7.40 -10.20
CA VAL A 814 27.65 -8.43 -9.30
C VAL A 814 26.60 -7.89 -8.32
N ASP A 815 26.59 -6.57 -8.09
CA ASP A 815 25.64 -5.90 -7.22
C ASP A 815 24.32 -5.71 -7.97
N THR A 816 23.21 -5.64 -7.23
CA THR A 816 21.88 -5.40 -7.80
C THR A 816 21.38 -4.02 -7.43
N ILE A 817 20.89 -3.25 -8.40
CA ILE A 817 20.11 -2.03 -8.14
C ILE A 817 18.64 -2.33 -8.38
N GLY A 818 17.76 -1.85 -7.51
CA GLY A 818 16.33 -1.79 -7.74
C GLY A 818 15.76 -0.40 -7.56
N ARG A 819 14.56 -0.16 -8.08
CA ARG A 819 13.74 1.01 -7.77
C ARG A 819 12.46 0.56 -7.08
N LEU A 820 12.20 1.07 -5.89
CA LEU A 820 11.07 0.63 -5.06
C LEU A 820 9.79 1.42 -5.36
N GLY A 821 9.94 2.66 -5.84
CA GLY A 821 8.86 3.56 -6.23
C GLY A 821 9.30 5.02 -6.03
N GLY A 822 8.63 5.99 -6.68
CA GLY A 822 8.95 7.41 -6.51
C GLY A 822 10.43 7.72 -6.79
N ASP A 823 11.09 8.37 -5.83
CA ASP A 823 12.50 8.74 -5.77
C ASP A 823 13.39 7.75 -5.00
N GLU A 824 12.86 6.57 -4.64
CA GLU A 824 13.55 5.58 -3.82
C GLU A 824 14.23 4.48 -4.66
N PHE A 825 15.53 4.31 -4.43
CA PHE A 825 16.38 3.29 -5.03
C PHE A 825 16.98 2.40 -3.93
N ILE A 826 17.40 1.19 -4.32
CA ILE A 826 18.08 0.28 -3.43
C ILE A 826 19.26 -0.36 -4.15
N VAL A 827 20.38 -0.53 -3.45
CA VAL A 827 21.54 -1.30 -3.90
C VAL A 827 21.76 -2.47 -2.96
N LEU A 828 21.86 -3.66 -3.53
CA LEU A 828 22.22 -4.89 -2.85
C LEU A 828 23.66 -5.22 -3.21
N ALA A 829 24.57 -5.04 -2.26
CA ALA A 829 25.98 -5.33 -2.40
C ALA A 829 26.27 -6.70 -1.77
N GLY A 830 26.54 -7.70 -2.61
CA GLY A 830 26.80 -9.08 -2.19
C GLY A 830 28.28 -9.38 -2.02
N SER A 831 28.59 -10.51 -1.38
CA SER A 831 29.96 -11.00 -1.19
C SER A 831 30.91 -9.96 -0.58
N LEU A 832 30.44 -9.28 0.47
CA LEU A 832 31.24 -8.33 1.22
C LEU A 832 32.11 -9.07 2.24
N HIS A 833 33.38 -8.65 2.34
CA HIS A 833 34.33 -9.22 3.30
C HIS A 833 34.52 -8.31 4.53
N SER A 834 34.20 -7.03 4.39
CA SER A 834 34.30 -6.04 5.44
C SER A 834 33.29 -4.90 5.24
N ASP A 835 33.05 -4.13 6.30
CA ASP A 835 32.16 -2.97 6.24
C ASP A 835 32.73 -1.88 5.32
N ASP A 836 34.06 -1.82 5.15
CA ASP A 836 34.73 -0.89 4.23
C ASP A 836 34.30 -1.10 2.76
N ASP A 837 33.92 -2.33 2.38
CA ASP A 837 33.48 -2.64 1.03
C ASP A 837 32.15 -1.92 0.69
N VAL A 838 31.23 -1.81 1.66
CA VAL A 838 29.94 -1.12 1.46
C VAL A 838 30.10 0.40 1.52
N ILE A 839 31.03 0.90 2.35
CA ILE A 839 31.38 2.33 2.42
C ILE A 839 31.85 2.81 1.06
N GLN A 840 32.73 2.05 0.41
CA GLN A 840 33.26 2.42 -0.90
C GLN A 840 32.13 2.58 -1.94
N VAL A 841 31.12 1.70 -1.91
CA VAL A 841 29.96 1.77 -2.80
C VAL A 841 29.12 3.01 -2.49
N ALA A 842 28.85 3.29 -1.21
CA ALA A 842 28.09 4.48 -0.80
C ALA A 842 28.79 5.79 -1.22
N GLU A 843 30.10 5.90 -1.03
CA GLU A 843 30.88 7.08 -1.44
C GLU A 843 30.91 7.27 -2.96
N GLN A 844 31.04 6.19 -3.73
CA GLN A 844 30.99 6.25 -5.20
C GLN A 844 29.64 6.73 -5.71
N ILE A 845 28.56 6.29 -5.07
CA ILE A 845 27.21 6.77 -5.38
C ILE A 845 27.12 8.27 -5.08
N LEU A 846 27.45 8.71 -3.86
CA LEU A 846 27.37 10.13 -3.48
C LEU A 846 28.19 11.02 -4.41
N GLU A 847 29.41 10.61 -4.78
CA GLU A 847 30.24 11.37 -5.74
C GLU A 847 29.58 11.47 -7.12
N GLY A 848 28.92 10.41 -7.59
CA GLY A 848 28.15 10.43 -8.84
C GLY A 848 26.99 11.42 -8.84
N PHE A 849 26.36 11.64 -7.68
CA PHE A 849 25.27 12.60 -7.53
C PHE A 849 25.75 14.06 -7.38
N ARG A 850 27.02 14.31 -7.01
CA ARG A 850 27.60 15.67 -6.97
C ARG A 850 27.70 16.36 -8.33
N SER A 851 27.66 15.59 -9.43
CA SER A 851 27.65 16.17 -10.77
C SER A 851 26.27 16.74 -11.12
N PRO A 852 26.15 17.92 -11.74
CA PRO A 852 24.85 18.49 -12.10
C PRO A 852 24.09 17.61 -13.11
N PHE A 853 22.78 17.52 -12.96
CA PHE A 853 21.85 16.93 -13.93
C PHE A 853 21.61 17.93 -15.06
N ARG A 854 22.06 17.59 -16.28
CA ARG A 854 21.95 18.46 -17.45
C ARG A 854 20.66 18.18 -18.22
N LEU A 855 19.64 18.99 -18.00
CA LEU A 855 18.33 18.86 -18.64
C LEU A 855 17.95 20.17 -19.32
N ASP A 856 17.64 20.09 -20.61
CA ASP A 856 17.14 21.21 -21.43
C ASP A 856 17.99 22.48 -21.38
N GLY A 857 19.31 22.30 -21.29
CA GLY A 857 20.29 23.40 -21.23
C GLY A 857 20.44 24.04 -19.85
N ARG A 858 19.86 23.46 -18.80
CA ARG A 858 20.03 23.87 -17.40
C ARG A 858 20.82 22.81 -16.63
N ASP A 859 21.61 23.27 -15.66
CA ASP A 859 22.33 22.42 -14.71
C ASP A 859 21.54 22.42 -13.39
N LEU A 860 20.98 21.26 -13.02
CA LEU A 860 20.25 21.07 -11.76
C LEU A 860 21.14 20.32 -10.76
N MET A 861 21.24 20.83 -9.54
CA MET A 861 21.97 20.16 -8.46
C MET A 861 20.99 19.36 -7.60
N LEU A 862 21.24 18.07 -7.48
CA LEU A 862 20.47 17.11 -6.70
C LEU A 862 21.45 16.23 -5.94
N THR A 863 21.16 15.96 -4.67
CA THR A 863 21.96 15.07 -3.84
C THR A 863 21.15 13.83 -3.48
N ALA A 864 21.80 12.85 -2.85
CA ALA A 864 21.13 11.64 -2.39
C ALA A 864 21.47 11.37 -0.91
N SER A 865 20.49 10.86 -0.17
CA SER A 865 20.67 10.39 1.19
C SER A 865 20.62 8.86 1.21
N ILE A 866 21.60 8.23 1.86
CA ILE A 866 21.77 6.78 1.85
C ILE A 866 21.66 6.21 3.26
N GLY A 867 20.97 5.08 3.41
CA GLY A 867 20.92 4.29 4.64
C GLY A 867 21.45 2.89 4.38
N ILE A 868 22.32 2.40 5.26
CA ILE A 868 23.04 1.14 5.07
C ILE A 868 22.65 0.15 6.15
N SER A 869 22.33 -1.08 5.78
CA SER A 869 22.18 -2.20 6.72
C SER A 869 22.92 -3.45 6.25
N LEU A 870 23.54 -4.17 7.19
CA LEU A 870 24.43 -5.30 6.94
C LEU A 870 23.85 -6.61 7.47
N TYR A 871 23.84 -7.64 6.62
CA TYR A 871 23.70 -9.03 7.05
C TYR A 871 25.08 -9.62 7.39
N PRO A 872 25.21 -10.41 8.47
CA PRO A 872 24.17 -10.78 9.44
C PRO A 872 24.05 -9.83 10.65
N ASP A 873 24.86 -8.77 10.71
CA ASP A 873 25.06 -7.97 11.93
C ASP A 873 23.79 -7.23 12.39
N ASP A 874 23.04 -6.65 11.44
CA ASP A 874 21.87 -5.82 11.74
C ASP A 874 20.56 -6.60 11.75
N ALA A 875 20.48 -7.68 10.95
CA ALA A 875 19.34 -8.59 10.87
C ALA A 875 19.61 -9.82 9.98
N ASP A 876 18.81 -10.87 10.15
CA ASP A 876 18.89 -12.15 9.43
C ASP A 876 17.82 -12.34 8.33
N SER A 877 16.92 -11.37 8.17
CA SER A 877 15.81 -11.44 7.20
C SER A 877 15.79 -10.23 6.26
N ALA A 878 15.46 -10.49 4.99
CA ALA A 878 15.39 -9.47 3.94
C ALA A 878 14.48 -8.28 4.31
N LEU A 879 13.31 -8.57 4.90
CA LEU A 879 12.36 -7.53 5.31
C LEU A 879 12.92 -6.65 6.44
N LYS A 880 13.61 -7.25 7.42
CA LYS A 880 14.16 -6.51 8.56
C LYS A 880 15.38 -5.69 8.17
N LEU A 881 16.27 -6.23 7.34
CA LEU A 881 17.40 -5.48 6.78
C LEU A 881 16.93 -4.29 5.94
N LEU A 882 15.87 -4.46 5.14
CA LEU A 882 15.27 -3.36 4.39
C LEU A 882 14.70 -2.28 5.32
N GLN A 883 13.96 -2.68 6.35
CA GLN A 883 13.41 -1.74 7.35
C GLN A 883 14.53 -0.99 8.07
N ASN A 884 15.62 -1.67 8.44
CA ASN A 884 16.77 -1.09 9.12
C ASN A 884 17.52 -0.10 8.20
N ALA A 885 17.70 -0.44 6.93
CA ALA A 885 18.33 0.44 5.95
C ALA A 885 17.49 1.70 5.68
N ASP A 886 16.15 1.58 5.64
CA ASP A 886 15.23 2.72 5.53
C ASP A 886 15.33 3.65 6.76
N SER A 887 15.32 3.09 7.98
CA SER A 887 15.55 3.85 9.22
C SER A 887 16.88 4.63 9.18
N ALA A 888 17.95 4.00 8.68
CA ALA A 888 19.25 4.65 8.55
C ALA A 888 19.25 5.76 7.48
N MET A 889 18.51 5.59 6.38
CA MET A 889 18.38 6.59 5.31
C MET A 889 17.64 7.83 5.81
N TYR A 890 16.58 7.63 6.59
CA TYR A 890 15.89 8.74 7.24
C TYR A 890 16.83 9.50 8.19
N HIS A 891 17.69 8.78 8.93
CA HIS A 891 18.68 9.40 9.81
C HIS A 891 19.71 10.24 9.04
N SER A 892 20.18 9.78 7.86
CA SER A 892 21.09 10.56 7.01
C SER A 892 20.43 11.82 6.44
N LYS A 893 19.14 11.79 6.11
CA LYS A 893 18.36 12.98 5.76
C LYS A 893 18.30 14.01 6.89
N ALA A 894 18.11 13.56 8.12
CA ALA A 894 18.04 14.44 9.29
C ALA A 894 19.40 15.10 9.63
N HIS A 895 20.51 14.43 9.30
CA HIS A 895 21.88 14.88 9.61
C HIS A 895 22.56 15.69 8.49
N GLY A 896 21.76 16.36 7.65
CA GLY A 896 22.27 17.33 6.67
C GLY A 896 22.17 16.91 5.20
N ARG A 897 21.61 15.72 4.90
CA ARG A 897 21.45 15.17 3.53
C ARG A 897 22.80 14.96 2.83
N ASN A 898 22.81 14.45 1.59
CA ASN A 898 24.03 14.21 0.81
C ASN A 898 25.10 13.37 1.54
N THR A 899 24.66 12.37 2.31
CA THR A 899 25.53 11.54 3.15
C THR A 899 24.93 10.14 3.29
N TYR A 900 25.68 9.23 3.90
CA TYR A 900 25.21 7.90 4.26
C TYR A 900 25.21 7.70 5.78
N ALA A 901 24.37 6.79 6.27
CA ALA A 901 24.40 6.35 7.67
C ALA A 901 24.25 4.83 7.75
N PHE A 902 25.01 4.19 8.62
CA PHE A 902 24.78 2.79 8.99
C PHE A 902 23.64 2.68 9.98
N PHE A 903 22.86 1.62 9.86
CA PHE A 903 21.88 1.27 10.86
C PHE A 903 22.57 1.02 12.21
N THR A 904 21.94 1.50 13.27
CA THR A 904 22.26 1.12 14.64
C THR A 904 20.94 0.90 15.37
N GLU A 905 20.93 0.02 16.37
CA GLU A 905 19.72 -0.25 17.15
C GLU A 905 19.14 1.03 17.80
N ALA A 906 20.03 1.95 18.21
CA ALA A 906 19.68 3.28 18.72
C ALA A 906 18.88 4.14 17.73
N MET A 907 18.99 3.92 16.41
CA MET A 907 18.18 4.65 15.42
C MET A 907 16.73 4.18 15.41
N ASN A 908 16.47 2.87 15.56
CA ASN A 908 15.09 2.37 15.73
C ASN A 908 14.50 2.85 17.07
N GLU A 909 15.31 2.91 18.13
CA GLU A 909 14.89 3.51 19.40
C GLU A 909 14.59 5.00 19.25
N SER A 910 15.41 5.76 18.51
CA SER A 910 15.19 7.19 18.24
C SER A 910 13.91 7.44 17.43
N LEU A 911 13.63 6.62 16.40
CA LEU A 911 12.38 6.68 15.64
C LEU A 911 11.18 6.32 16.52
N SER A 912 11.28 5.25 17.31
CA SER A 912 10.23 4.85 18.26
C SER A 912 10.01 5.93 19.32
N ARG A 913 11.10 6.55 19.81
CA ARG A 913 11.08 7.68 20.75
C ARG A 913 10.39 8.88 20.12
N ARG A 914 10.70 9.21 18.87
CA ARG A 914 10.05 10.31 18.14
C ARG A 914 8.55 10.07 17.99
N VAL A 915 8.13 8.88 17.56
CA VAL A 915 6.70 8.51 17.45
C VAL A 915 6.01 8.60 18.81
N SER A 916 6.65 8.12 19.87
CA SER A 916 6.14 8.24 21.23
C SER A 916 6.03 9.69 21.70
N LEU A 917 7.01 10.55 21.38
CA LEU A 917 6.95 11.97 21.69
C LEU A 917 5.84 12.66 20.91
N GLU A 918 5.65 12.34 19.63
CA GLU A 918 4.57 12.90 18.80
C GLU A 918 3.17 12.54 19.35
N ASP A 919 2.97 11.26 19.68
CA ASP A 919 1.72 10.78 20.30
C ASP A 919 1.43 11.49 21.63
N LYS A 920 2.44 11.57 22.51
CA LYS A 920 2.28 12.20 23.83
C LYS A 920 2.19 13.73 23.77
N MET A 921 2.73 14.39 22.75
CA MET A 921 2.68 15.85 22.62
C MET A 921 1.27 16.35 22.29
N ASN A 922 0.46 15.54 21.62
CA ASN A 922 -0.95 15.86 21.37
C ASN A 922 -1.70 16.01 22.72
N GLY A 923 -2.31 17.19 22.91
CA GLY A 923 -2.99 17.56 24.16
C GLY A 923 -2.07 17.81 25.37
N ALA A 924 -0.74 17.78 25.22
CA ALA A 924 0.18 18.02 26.35
C ALA A 924 0.05 19.43 26.94
N LEU A 925 -0.33 20.41 26.11
CA LEU A 925 -0.60 21.77 26.54
C LEU A 925 -1.84 21.84 27.45
N GLU A 926 -2.93 21.16 27.09
CA GLU A 926 -4.17 21.08 27.87
C GLU A 926 -3.97 20.38 29.22
N ARG A 927 -3.05 19.41 29.26
CA ARG A 927 -2.66 18.69 30.48
C ARG A 927 -1.69 19.46 31.37
N GLY A 928 -1.25 20.66 30.96
CA GLY A 928 -0.33 21.48 31.75
C GLY A 928 1.08 20.91 31.87
N GLU A 929 1.54 20.13 30.89
CA GLU A 929 2.87 19.49 30.90
C GLU A 929 4.00 20.46 30.47
N PHE A 930 3.64 21.56 29.80
CA PHE A 930 4.56 22.62 29.40
C PHE A 930 4.68 23.72 30.46
N HIS A 931 5.89 24.20 30.68
CA HIS A 931 6.20 25.29 31.61
C HIS A 931 7.41 26.10 31.14
N LEU A 932 7.61 27.29 31.70
CA LEU A 932 8.73 28.17 31.37
C LEU A 932 9.76 28.22 32.49
N HIS A 933 11.02 28.10 32.09
CA HIS A 933 12.15 28.54 32.89
C HIS A 933 12.69 29.86 32.33
N TYR A 934 13.38 30.62 33.16
CA TYR A 934 13.89 31.94 32.81
C TYR A 934 15.38 32.02 33.12
N GLN A 935 16.17 32.50 32.18
CA GLN A 935 17.61 32.69 32.37
C GLN A 935 17.98 34.18 32.39
N PRO A 936 18.67 34.68 33.43
CA PRO A 936 19.04 36.10 33.53
C PRO A 936 19.98 36.57 32.42
N LYS A 937 19.72 37.78 31.90
CA LYS A 937 20.58 38.55 31.00
C LYS A 937 21.19 39.72 31.77
N VAL A 938 22.51 39.82 31.78
CA VAL A 938 23.27 40.76 32.62
C VAL A 938 24.02 41.78 31.76
N ASP A 939 23.94 43.05 32.17
CA ASP A 939 24.73 44.13 31.59
C ASP A 939 26.18 44.06 32.11
N LEU A 940 27.14 43.96 31.20
CA LEU A 940 28.54 43.74 31.54
C LEU A 940 29.25 44.98 32.10
N VAL A 941 28.70 46.17 31.84
CA VAL A 941 29.24 47.45 32.31
C VAL A 941 28.80 47.71 33.74
N THR A 942 27.51 47.53 34.02
CA THR A 942 26.88 47.84 35.31
C THR A 942 26.84 46.64 36.26
N GLY A 943 26.95 45.42 35.72
CA GLY A 943 26.80 44.16 36.46
C GLY A 943 25.35 43.84 36.86
N ARG A 944 24.37 44.62 36.40
CA ARG A 944 22.95 44.44 36.76
C ARG A 944 22.24 43.50 35.82
N THR A 945 21.25 42.77 36.33
CA THR A 945 20.35 41.98 35.49
C THR A 945 19.34 42.92 34.83
N ILE A 946 19.32 42.95 33.50
CA ILE A 946 18.48 43.85 32.68
C ILE A 946 17.25 43.14 32.08
N GLY A 947 17.22 41.82 32.17
CA GLY A 947 16.15 41.02 31.59
C GLY A 947 16.35 39.53 31.81
N ALA A 948 15.51 38.73 31.17
CA ALA A 948 15.67 37.29 31.12
C ALA A 948 15.18 36.69 29.80
N GLU A 949 15.74 35.56 29.41
CA GLU A 949 15.24 34.75 28.30
C GLU A 949 14.24 33.71 28.80
N ALA A 950 13.08 33.63 28.16
CA ALA A 950 12.04 32.65 28.45
C ALA A 950 12.30 31.35 27.67
N LEU A 951 12.50 30.26 28.40
CA LEU A 951 12.93 28.97 27.88
C LEU A 951 11.87 27.90 28.17
N LEU A 952 11.26 27.38 27.11
CA LEU A 952 10.22 26.36 27.19
C LEU A 952 10.77 25.02 27.73
N ARG A 953 9.99 24.36 28.59
CA ARG A 953 10.29 23.05 29.16
C ARG A 953 9.07 22.16 29.05
N TRP A 954 9.30 20.88 28.76
CA TRP A 954 8.27 19.85 28.73
C TRP A 954 8.61 18.76 29.74
N ASN A 955 7.65 18.46 30.62
CA ASN A 955 7.77 17.37 31.56
C ASN A 955 6.53 16.47 31.43
N ASN A 956 6.74 15.26 30.92
CA ASN A 956 5.69 14.29 30.73
C ASN A 956 5.70 13.27 31.90
N PRO A 957 4.53 12.87 32.45
CA PRO A 957 4.46 11.93 33.57
C PRO A 957 5.08 10.56 33.30
N GLU A 958 5.07 10.09 32.05
CA GLU A 958 5.60 8.79 31.66
C GLU A 958 7.04 8.88 31.13
N LEU A 959 7.32 9.89 30.29
CA LEU A 959 8.61 10.02 29.59
C LEU A 959 9.64 10.88 30.35
N GLY A 960 9.25 11.51 31.45
CA GLY A 960 10.08 12.40 32.25
C GLY A 960 10.29 13.77 31.62
N SER A 961 11.40 14.42 31.99
CA SER A 961 11.80 15.71 31.41
C SER A 961 12.38 15.51 30.01
N ILE A 962 11.82 16.20 29.03
CA ILE A 962 12.17 16.06 27.62
C ILE A 962 12.91 17.31 27.14
N SER A 963 13.99 17.13 26.40
CA SER A 963 14.81 18.23 25.90
C SER A 963 14.07 19.06 24.84
N PRO A 964 14.13 20.40 24.87
CA PRO A 964 13.64 21.25 23.79
C PRO A 964 14.18 20.88 22.41
N ALA A 965 15.44 20.43 22.34
CA ALA A 965 16.05 19.96 21.09
C ALA A 965 15.38 18.71 20.50
N GLU A 966 14.71 17.89 21.32
CA GLU A 966 13.96 16.72 20.86
C GLU A 966 12.54 17.09 20.41
N PHE A 967 11.86 17.95 21.17
CA PHE A 967 10.42 18.14 21.01
C PHE A 967 10.04 19.36 20.17
N ILE A 968 10.86 20.43 20.12
CA ILE A 968 10.56 21.62 19.30
C ILE A 968 10.49 21.25 17.81
N PRO A 969 11.43 20.47 17.22
CA PRO A 969 11.33 20.08 15.81
C PRO A 969 10.07 19.28 15.48
N ILE A 970 9.57 18.49 16.44
CA ILE A 970 8.32 17.74 16.30
C ILE A 970 7.14 18.71 16.31
N ALA A 971 7.09 19.62 17.29
CA ALA A 971 6.05 20.65 17.37
C ALA A 971 6.01 21.54 16.12
N GLU A 972 7.17 21.84 15.54
CA GLU A 972 7.30 22.58 14.29
C GLU A 972 6.82 21.79 13.07
N GLN A 973 6.91 20.47 13.05
CA GLN A 973 6.44 19.65 11.94
C GLN A 973 4.95 19.32 12.03
N THR A 974 4.42 19.12 13.23
CA THR A 974 2.99 18.87 13.46
C THR A 974 2.17 20.16 13.48
N GLY A 975 2.80 21.31 13.75
CA GLY A 975 2.13 22.60 13.86
C GLY A 975 1.73 22.97 15.29
N LEU A 976 1.95 22.08 16.26
CA LEU A 976 1.73 22.35 17.68
C LEU A 976 2.62 23.50 18.21
N ILE A 977 3.67 23.90 17.50
CA ILE A 977 4.51 25.04 17.89
C ILE A 977 3.75 26.37 17.93
N VAL A 978 2.65 26.51 17.17
CA VAL A 978 1.83 27.74 17.17
C VAL A 978 1.10 27.91 18.51
N PRO A 979 0.23 26.98 18.96
CA PRO A 979 -0.43 27.10 20.26
C PRO A 979 0.55 27.05 21.44
N ILE A 980 1.66 26.31 21.33
CA ILE A 980 2.74 26.34 22.34
C ILE A 980 3.36 27.74 22.41
N GLY A 981 3.60 28.37 21.28
CA GLY A 981 4.13 29.73 21.20
C GLY A 981 3.20 30.76 21.84
N GLU A 982 1.89 30.60 21.68
CA GLU A 982 0.91 31.46 22.36
C GLU A 982 1.00 31.33 23.88
N PHE A 983 1.10 30.10 24.37
CA PHE A 983 1.33 29.82 25.78
C PHE A 983 2.63 30.45 26.29
N VAL A 984 3.73 30.29 25.54
CA VAL A 984 5.05 30.86 25.88
C VAL A 984 4.96 32.37 26.01
N LEU A 985 4.40 33.06 25.01
CA LEU A 985 4.29 34.52 25.02
C LEU A 985 3.49 35.00 26.22
N THR A 986 2.31 34.44 26.45
CA THR A 986 1.41 34.85 27.53
C THR A 986 2.12 34.72 28.88
N LYS A 987 2.76 33.57 29.16
CA LYS A 987 3.44 33.32 30.43
C LYS A 987 4.72 34.14 30.61
N ALA A 988 5.45 34.38 29.52
CA ALA A 988 6.63 35.24 29.53
C ALA A 988 6.24 36.69 29.87
N LEU A 989 5.20 37.24 29.25
CA LEU A 989 4.72 38.60 29.52
C LEU A 989 4.14 38.75 30.93
N GLU A 990 3.36 37.78 31.43
CA GLU A 990 2.90 37.76 32.83
C GLU A 990 4.08 37.81 33.81
N THR A 991 5.19 37.13 33.50
CA THR A 991 6.37 37.10 34.36
C THR A 991 7.18 38.40 34.25
N ALA A 992 7.32 38.95 33.05
CA ALA A 992 7.96 40.23 32.82
C ALA A 992 7.24 41.37 33.55
N ALA A 993 5.90 41.43 33.47
CA ALA A 993 5.09 42.42 34.18
C ALA A 993 5.30 42.36 35.70
N ARG A 994 5.38 41.15 36.28
CA ARG A 994 5.68 40.97 37.70
C ARG A 994 7.07 41.45 38.09
N CYS A 995 8.08 41.23 37.24
CA CYS A 995 9.44 41.70 37.47
C CYS A 995 9.51 43.23 37.37
N ARG A 996 8.82 43.80 36.39
CA ARG A 996 8.73 45.24 36.16
C ARG A 996 8.15 45.99 37.35
N ASP A 997 7.00 45.53 37.84
CA ASP A 997 6.27 46.20 38.91
C ASP A 997 6.99 46.12 40.27
N ARG A 998 7.86 45.13 40.46
CA ARG A 998 8.51 44.85 41.75
C ARG A 998 9.99 45.21 41.82
N ILE A 999 10.70 45.23 40.70
CA ILE A 999 12.16 45.31 40.66
C ILE A 999 12.63 46.47 39.79
N ASP A 1000 12.41 46.39 38.47
CA ASP A 1000 12.97 47.32 37.50
C ASP A 1000 11.95 47.64 36.39
N PRO A 1001 11.47 48.89 36.27
CA PRO A 1001 10.56 49.32 35.22
C PRO A 1001 11.05 49.03 33.79
N ASP A 1002 12.36 48.91 33.59
CA ASP A 1002 12.97 48.68 32.27
C ASP A 1002 13.26 47.18 32.01
N PHE A 1003 12.83 46.27 32.89
CA PHE A 1003 13.08 44.83 32.75
C PHE A 1003 12.53 44.29 31.42
N SER A 1004 13.39 43.64 30.65
CA SER A 1004 13.05 43.06 29.35
C SER A 1004 12.91 41.53 29.40
N ILE A 1005 12.05 40.97 28.56
CA ILE A 1005 11.92 39.52 28.38
C ILE A 1005 12.20 39.14 26.93
N ALA A 1006 13.10 38.18 26.74
CA ALA A 1006 13.44 37.63 25.43
C ALA A 1006 12.69 36.32 25.17
N ILE A 1007 12.14 36.17 23.97
CA ILE A 1007 11.27 35.05 23.58
C ILE A 1007 11.69 34.53 22.21
N ASN A 1008 11.98 33.24 22.14
CA ASN A 1008 12.31 32.55 20.90
C ASN A 1008 11.07 32.34 20.02
N LEU A 1009 11.20 32.61 18.72
CA LEU A 1009 10.11 32.45 17.77
C LEU A 1009 10.49 31.53 16.60
N SER A 1010 9.68 30.48 16.40
CA SER A 1010 9.88 29.49 15.33
C SER A 1010 9.53 30.04 13.95
N PRO A 1011 10.23 29.62 12.87
CA PRO A 1011 9.86 29.97 11.49
C PRO A 1011 8.42 29.62 11.11
N ARG A 1012 7.85 28.55 11.71
CA ARG A 1012 6.46 28.16 11.41
C ARG A 1012 5.43 29.12 12.01
N GLN A 1013 5.76 29.81 13.10
CA GLN A 1013 4.86 30.79 13.72
C GLN A 1013 4.68 32.04 12.85
N PHE A 1014 5.67 32.40 12.04
CA PHE A 1014 5.54 33.49 11.06
C PHE A 1014 4.55 33.18 9.93
N ARG A 1015 4.19 31.92 9.71
CA ARG A 1015 3.15 31.54 8.73
C ARG A 1015 1.75 31.84 9.22
N ASP A 1016 1.57 32.02 10.53
CA ASP A 1016 0.28 32.34 11.10
C ASP A 1016 -0.03 33.84 10.84
N PRO A 1017 -1.07 34.15 10.05
CA PRO A 1017 -1.48 35.54 9.82
C PRO A 1017 -1.87 36.26 11.12
N GLY A 1018 -2.28 35.52 12.15
CA GLY A 1018 -2.71 36.06 13.44
C GLY A 1018 -1.56 36.44 14.39
N LEU A 1019 -0.29 36.21 14.03
CA LEU A 1019 0.85 36.40 14.92
C LEU A 1019 0.92 37.82 15.53
N VAL A 1020 0.83 38.86 14.68
CA VAL A 1020 0.93 40.27 15.13
C VAL A 1020 -0.26 40.66 16.03
N ASP A 1021 -1.45 40.17 15.69
CA ASP A 1021 -2.67 40.41 16.48
C ASP A 1021 -2.58 39.71 17.83
N PHE A 1022 -2.00 38.51 17.87
CA PHE A 1022 -1.76 37.79 19.11
C PHE A 1022 -0.78 38.52 20.02
N PHE A 1023 0.35 39.01 19.50
CA PHE A 1023 1.27 39.87 20.26
C PHE A 1023 0.55 41.11 20.81
N THR A 1024 -0.23 41.78 19.97
CA THR A 1024 -0.97 42.98 20.36
C THR A 1024 -1.93 42.68 21.52
N ARG A 1025 -2.73 41.61 21.43
CA ARG A 1025 -3.66 41.20 22.49
C ARG A 1025 -2.94 40.83 23.79
N ALA A 1026 -1.86 40.05 23.71
CA ALA A 1026 -1.14 39.59 24.90
C ALA A 1026 -0.48 40.76 25.65
N ILE A 1027 0.02 41.76 24.92
CA ILE A 1027 0.60 42.98 25.47
C ILE A 1027 -0.49 43.85 26.12
N GLU A 1028 -1.63 44.04 25.45
CA GLU A 1028 -2.77 44.79 25.99
C GLU A 1028 -3.29 44.17 27.30
N GLN A 1029 -3.37 42.84 27.37
CA GLN A 1029 -3.85 42.13 28.56
C GLN A 1029 -2.89 42.23 29.75
N THR A 1030 -1.58 42.25 29.49
CA THR A 1030 -0.54 42.29 30.54
C THR A 1030 -0.12 43.72 30.90
N GLY A 1031 -0.48 44.71 30.09
CA GLY A 1031 -0.05 46.11 30.25
C GLY A 1031 1.46 46.27 30.08
N MET A 1032 2.09 45.41 29.27
CA MET A 1032 3.51 45.50 28.93
C MET A 1032 3.75 46.63 27.91
N ASP A 1033 4.94 47.24 27.93
CA ASP A 1033 5.38 48.10 26.82
C ASP A 1033 6.07 47.21 25.77
N TRP A 1034 5.89 47.53 24.49
CA TRP A 1034 6.55 46.85 23.38
C TRP A 1034 8.08 46.85 23.53
N HIS A 1035 8.65 47.92 24.11
CA HIS A 1035 10.08 48.06 24.32
C HIS A 1035 10.66 47.08 25.35
N ASN A 1036 9.83 46.50 26.23
CA ASN A 1036 10.27 45.49 27.20
C ASN A 1036 10.28 44.07 26.62
N ILE A 1037 10.00 43.90 25.32
CA ILE A 1037 9.89 42.60 24.68
C ILE A 1037 10.98 42.50 23.62
N GLU A 1038 11.71 41.38 23.67
CA GLU A 1038 12.72 41.01 22.69
C GLU A 1038 12.30 39.70 22.03
N ILE A 1039 12.24 39.67 20.69
CA ILE A 1039 12.02 38.43 19.95
C ILE A 1039 13.36 37.95 19.39
N GLU A 1040 13.64 36.69 19.65
CA GLU A 1040 14.84 36.00 19.17
C GLU A 1040 14.47 35.12 17.98
N ILE A 1041 15.21 35.29 16.89
CA ILE A 1041 15.07 34.49 15.67
C ILE A 1041 16.43 34.00 15.19
N THR A 1042 16.47 32.74 14.78
CA THR A 1042 17.66 32.14 14.19
C THR A 1042 17.87 32.60 12.75
N GLU A 1043 19.12 32.55 12.29
CA GLU A 1043 19.49 32.93 10.90
C GLU A 1043 18.66 32.17 9.84
N GLY A 1044 18.37 30.89 10.09
CA GLY A 1044 17.63 30.03 9.15
C GLY A 1044 16.23 30.53 8.82
N VAL A 1045 15.58 31.27 9.72
CA VAL A 1045 14.26 31.87 9.48
C VAL A 1045 14.33 32.83 8.29
N LEU A 1046 15.35 33.67 8.24
CA LEU A 1046 15.52 34.73 7.25
C LEU A 1046 15.97 34.20 5.88
N MET A 1047 16.70 33.08 5.87
CA MET A 1047 17.18 32.45 4.63
C MET A 1047 16.05 31.89 3.75
N THR A 1048 14.84 31.77 4.26
CA THR A 1048 13.68 31.28 3.49
C THR A 1048 13.23 32.25 2.40
N GLY A 1049 13.54 33.55 2.52
CA GLY A 1049 13.22 34.58 1.52
C GLY A 1049 11.73 34.83 1.31
N LEU A 1050 10.90 34.53 2.32
CA LEU A 1050 9.44 34.60 2.23
C LEU A 1050 8.92 35.97 2.70
N SER A 1051 8.21 36.68 1.83
CA SER A 1051 7.80 38.07 2.05
C SER A 1051 6.91 38.32 3.27
N TYR A 1052 6.16 37.32 3.74
CA TYR A 1052 5.29 37.46 4.91
C TYR A 1052 6.09 37.56 6.23
N ILE A 1053 7.31 37.00 6.28
CA ILE A 1053 8.20 37.12 7.44
C ILE A 1053 8.67 38.57 7.55
N ASP A 1054 9.07 39.15 6.42
CA ASP A 1054 9.52 40.54 6.34
C ASP A 1054 8.45 41.51 6.82
N GLU A 1055 7.20 41.31 6.38
CA GLU A 1055 6.05 42.14 6.78
C GLU A 1055 5.77 42.04 8.28
N ALA A 1056 5.76 40.82 8.84
CA ALA A 1056 5.54 40.61 10.27
C ALA A 1056 6.66 41.23 11.13
N LEU A 1057 7.93 41.00 10.78
CA LEU A 1057 9.07 41.56 11.51
C LEU A 1057 9.10 43.09 11.46
N THR A 1058 8.81 43.67 10.29
CA THR A 1058 8.72 45.13 10.12
C THR A 1058 7.60 45.68 11.00
N THR A 1059 6.42 45.07 10.96
CA THR A 1059 5.26 45.53 11.74
C THR A 1059 5.50 45.44 13.24
N LEU A 1060 6.11 44.35 13.72
CA LEU A 1060 6.44 44.19 15.15
C LEU A 1060 7.50 45.21 15.59
N SER A 1061 8.53 45.44 14.77
CA SER A 1061 9.56 46.44 15.05
C SER A 1061 9.00 47.86 15.06
N GLU A 1062 8.13 48.23 14.13
CA GLU A 1062 7.48 49.56 14.08
C GLU A 1062 6.63 49.84 15.32
N LYS A 1063 6.11 48.81 15.99
CA LYS A 1063 5.40 48.94 17.27
C LYS A 1063 6.31 49.17 18.48
N GLY A 1064 7.63 49.01 18.32
CA GLY A 1064 8.64 49.26 19.36
C GLY A 1064 9.29 48.00 19.96
N LEU A 1065 9.01 46.82 19.40
CA LEU A 1065 9.61 45.57 19.85
C LEU A 1065 11.07 45.43 19.41
N SER A 1066 11.92 44.90 20.30
CA SER A 1066 13.34 44.64 19.97
C SER A 1066 13.51 43.32 19.25
N LEU A 1067 14.26 43.33 18.14
CA LEU A 1067 14.58 42.13 17.38
C LEU A 1067 16.03 41.71 17.64
N ALA A 1068 16.21 40.46 18.05
CA ALA A 1068 17.49 39.83 18.28
C ALA A 1068 17.75 38.74 17.24
N MET A 1069 18.95 38.76 16.64
CA MET A 1069 19.44 37.66 15.81
C MET A 1069 20.17 36.66 16.70
N ASP A 1070 19.66 35.42 16.71
CA ASP A 1070 20.18 34.31 17.50
C ASP A 1070 21.10 33.39 16.68
N ASP A 1071 21.95 32.61 17.35
CA ASP A 1071 22.90 31.64 16.78
C ASP A 1071 23.89 32.22 15.74
N PHE A 1072 24.25 33.50 15.83
CA PHE A 1072 25.08 34.15 14.82
C PHE A 1072 26.49 33.53 14.71
N GLY A 1073 26.86 33.13 13.48
CA GLY A 1073 28.19 32.60 13.13
C GLY A 1073 28.26 31.08 12.98
N THR A 1074 27.19 30.34 13.28
CA THR A 1074 27.14 28.87 13.15
C THR A 1074 26.81 28.38 11.73
N GLY A 1075 26.46 29.29 10.80
CA GLY A 1075 26.01 29.02 9.42
C GLY A 1075 26.55 29.96 8.34
N TYR A 1076 25.87 30.06 7.19
CA TYR A 1076 26.23 30.92 6.04
C TYR A 1076 25.88 32.40 6.29
N SER A 1077 26.52 33.04 7.27
CA SER A 1077 26.21 34.40 7.72
C SER A 1077 26.15 35.42 6.59
N SER A 1078 24.93 35.79 6.16
CA SER A 1078 24.73 36.86 5.19
C SER A 1078 24.52 38.19 5.91
N LEU A 1079 25.60 38.97 6.02
CA LEU A 1079 25.61 40.37 6.49
C LEU A 1079 24.54 41.25 5.82
N SER A 1080 24.00 40.84 4.67
CA SER A 1080 22.88 41.50 4.01
C SER A 1080 21.62 41.57 4.88
N TYR A 1081 21.32 40.52 5.66
CA TYR A 1081 20.09 40.46 6.45
C TYR A 1081 20.13 41.34 7.69
N LEU A 1082 21.28 41.40 8.37
CA LEU A 1082 21.51 42.35 9.48
C LEU A 1082 21.32 43.81 9.05
N ARG A 1083 21.50 44.11 7.76
CA ARG A 1083 21.27 45.45 7.20
C ARG A 1083 19.83 45.66 6.70
N GLN A 1084 19.18 44.58 6.26
CA GLN A 1084 17.83 44.64 5.68
C GLN A 1084 16.75 44.76 6.75
N PHE A 1085 16.93 44.08 7.88
CA PHE A 1085 15.94 44.04 8.96
C PHE A 1085 16.34 44.92 10.14
N PRO A 1086 15.38 45.48 10.89
CA PRO A 1086 15.63 46.39 12.01
C PRO A 1086 16.05 45.63 13.28
N PHE A 1087 17.09 44.80 13.18
CA PHE A 1087 17.70 44.19 14.35
C PHE A 1087 18.25 45.27 15.29
N THR A 1088 18.13 45.03 16.59
CA THR A 1088 18.71 45.87 17.64
C THR A 1088 19.73 45.11 18.47
N VAL A 1089 19.65 43.77 18.47
CA VAL A 1089 20.52 42.88 19.25
C VAL A 1089 21.08 41.77 18.36
N LEU A 1090 22.33 41.40 18.59
CA LEU A 1090 23.00 40.24 18.00
C LEU A 1090 23.53 39.35 19.12
N LYS A 1091 23.13 38.07 19.13
CA LYS A 1091 23.57 37.08 20.10
C LYS A 1091 24.71 36.24 19.52
N ILE A 1092 25.80 36.12 20.27
CA ILE A 1092 26.94 35.27 19.92
C ILE A 1092 26.71 33.90 20.52
N ASP A 1093 26.66 32.88 19.66
CA ASP A 1093 26.44 31.49 20.07
C ASP A 1093 27.48 31.01 21.10
N ARG A 1094 27.01 30.16 22.00
CA ARG A 1094 27.82 29.59 23.10
C ARG A 1094 29.06 28.85 22.61
N SER A 1095 29.06 28.25 21.40
CA SER A 1095 30.20 27.47 20.92
C SER A 1095 31.46 28.32 20.77
N PHE A 1096 31.32 29.58 20.35
CA PHE A 1096 32.45 30.52 20.26
C PHE A 1096 32.89 31.06 21.62
N VAL A 1097 31.94 31.21 22.55
CA VAL A 1097 32.22 31.72 23.91
C VAL A 1097 32.90 30.67 24.78
N GLN A 1098 32.56 29.39 24.62
CA GLN A 1098 33.12 28.30 25.42
C GLN A 1098 34.65 28.21 25.29
N GLU A 1099 35.18 28.36 24.07
CA GLU A 1099 36.61 28.22 23.76
C GLU A 1099 37.39 29.55 23.69
N ILE A 1100 36.75 30.70 24.01
CA ILE A 1100 37.34 32.06 23.90
C ILE A 1100 38.66 32.26 24.67
N THR A 1101 38.91 31.44 25.69
CA THR A 1101 40.13 31.51 26.52
C THR A 1101 41.27 30.62 26.00
N ARG A 1102 40.98 29.65 25.15
CA ARG A 1102 41.93 28.60 24.70
C ARG A 1102 42.22 28.67 23.21
N ASN A 1103 41.23 29.04 22.41
CA ASN A 1103 41.33 29.13 20.96
C ASN A 1103 41.45 30.59 20.52
N SER A 1104 42.59 30.95 19.93
CA SER A 1104 42.80 32.30 19.40
C SER A 1104 41.85 32.65 18.25
N ASN A 1105 41.40 31.66 17.46
CA ASN A 1105 40.51 31.91 16.33
C ASN A 1105 39.11 32.28 16.81
N ASP A 1106 38.56 31.59 17.81
CA ASP A 1106 37.25 31.89 18.36
C ASP A 1106 37.24 33.27 19.04
N LEU A 1107 38.33 33.63 19.72
CA LEU A 1107 38.51 34.98 20.25
C LEU A 1107 38.50 36.06 19.15
N GLU A 1108 39.21 35.84 18.03
CA GLU A 1108 39.21 36.81 16.93
C GLU A 1108 37.83 36.88 16.25
N LEU A 1109 37.10 35.76 16.15
CA LEU A 1109 35.71 35.75 15.67
C LEU A 1109 34.80 36.56 16.59
N VAL A 1110 34.84 36.31 17.91
CA VAL A 1110 34.06 37.07 18.90
C VAL A 1110 34.39 38.57 18.81
N ARG A 1111 35.68 38.94 18.73
CA ARG A 1111 36.10 40.34 18.57
C ARG A 1111 35.55 40.95 17.27
N ALA A 1112 35.66 40.24 16.16
CA ALA A 1112 35.18 40.72 14.86
C ALA A 1112 33.66 40.90 14.87
N THR A 1113 32.93 39.96 15.46
CA THR A 1113 31.48 40.02 15.61
C THR A 1113 31.05 41.21 16.47
N ILE A 1114 31.70 41.45 17.62
CA ILE A 1114 31.40 42.61 18.47
C ILE A 1114 31.63 43.92 17.71
N ALA A 1115 32.80 44.07 17.08
CA ALA A 1115 33.14 45.28 16.34
C ALA A 1115 32.16 45.55 15.17
N MET A 1116 31.76 44.49 14.46
CA MET A 1116 30.81 44.56 13.36
C MET A 1116 29.40 44.94 13.83
N ALA A 1117 28.89 44.28 14.87
CA ALA A 1117 27.59 44.62 15.47
C ALA A 1117 27.53 46.08 15.92
N HIS A 1118 28.56 46.56 16.64
CA HIS A 1118 28.65 47.96 17.05
C HIS A 1118 28.70 48.94 15.88
N SER A 1119 29.39 48.58 14.78
CA SER A 1119 29.43 49.41 13.57
C SER A 1119 28.06 49.55 12.87
N LEU A 1120 27.18 48.56 13.07
CA LEU A 1120 25.79 48.56 12.60
C LEU A 1120 24.82 49.18 13.62
N GLY A 1121 25.31 49.61 14.79
CA GLY A 1121 24.49 50.17 15.86
C GLY A 1121 23.75 49.13 16.70
N LEU A 1122 24.13 47.84 16.59
CA LEU A 1122 23.53 46.72 17.32
C LEU A 1122 24.19 46.54 18.69
N LYS A 1123 23.42 46.06 19.67
CA LYS A 1123 23.93 45.55 20.95
C LYS A 1123 24.33 44.09 20.85
N VAL A 1124 25.30 43.67 21.64
CA VAL A 1124 25.82 42.30 21.60
C VAL A 1124 25.57 41.55 22.90
N VAL A 1125 24.97 40.37 22.80
CA VAL A 1125 24.80 39.43 23.91
C VAL A 1125 25.73 38.24 23.68
N ALA A 1126 26.59 37.91 24.66
CA ALA A 1126 27.37 36.68 24.62
C ALA A 1126 26.68 35.56 25.41
N GLU A 1127 26.44 34.43 24.78
CA GLU A 1127 25.78 33.28 25.41
C GLU A 1127 26.76 32.25 25.95
N GLY A 1128 26.29 31.41 26.88
CA GLY A 1128 27.08 30.30 27.42
C GLY A 1128 28.27 30.77 28.27
N VAL A 1129 28.18 31.93 28.93
CA VAL A 1129 29.22 32.37 29.87
C VAL A 1129 29.14 31.55 31.15
N GLU A 1130 30.14 30.69 31.36
CA GLU A 1130 30.19 29.76 32.49
C GLU A 1130 31.31 30.11 33.49
N THR A 1131 32.34 30.84 33.07
CA THR A 1131 33.51 31.16 33.91
C THR A 1131 33.82 32.65 33.96
N GLU A 1132 34.45 33.08 35.07
CA GLU A 1132 34.93 34.46 35.24
C GLU A 1132 35.98 34.85 34.19
N ASP A 1133 36.79 33.91 33.72
CA ASP A 1133 37.80 34.18 32.68
C ASP A 1133 37.14 34.50 31.33
N GLN A 1134 36.08 33.78 30.95
CA GLN A 1134 35.27 34.09 29.77
C GLN A 1134 34.65 35.48 29.89
N LEU A 1135 34.06 35.79 31.06
CA LEU A 1135 33.46 37.09 31.36
C LEU A 1135 34.47 38.23 31.22
N ASN A 1136 35.66 38.09 31.80
CA ASN A 1136 36.71 39.09 31.73
C ASN A 1136 37.15 39.33 30.28
N ARG A 1137 37.28 38.25 29.49
CA ARG A 1137 37.67 38.37 28.08
C ARG A 1137 36.62 39.10 27.25
N LEU A 1138 35.34 38.83 27.48
CA LEU A 1138 34.22 39.52 26.83
C LEU A 1138 34.17 41.02 27.20
N LYS A 1139 34.41 41.36 28.47
CA LYS A 1139 34.51 42.75 28.94
C LYS A 1139 35.67 43.49 28.26
N GLU A 1140 36.83 42.85 28.11
CA GLU A 1140 37.98 43.42 27.40
C GLU A 1140 37.70 43.70 25.93
N GLN A 1141 36.84 42.88 25.29
CA GLN A 1141 36.43 43.10 23.90
C GLN A 1141 35.28 44.12 23.76
N GLY A 1142 34.74 44.62 24.87
CA GLY A 1142 33.66 45.59 24.88
C GLY A 1142 32.27 45.00 24.62
N CYS A 1143 32.04 43.71 24.89
CA CYS A 1143 30.70 43.11 24.79
C CYS A 1143 29.70 43.84 25.72
N ASP A 1144 28.47 44.06 25.27
CA ASP A 1144 27.46 44.82 26.04
C ASP A 1144 26.83 43.97 27.14
N TYR A 1145 26.32 42.80 26.76
CA TYR A 1145 25.50 41.93 27.62
C TYR A 1145 26.05 40.50 27.62
N ALA A 1146 25.72 39.75 28.67
CA ALA A 1146 26.05 38.32 28.75
C ALA A 1146 24.95 37.51 29.42
N GLN A 1147 24.89 36.24 29.03
CA GLN A 1147 24.00 35.23 29.57
C GLN A 1147 24.75 33.89 29.71
N GLY A 1148 24.46 33.16 30.78
CA GLY A 1148 25.09 31.86 31.01
C GLY A 1148 25.04 31.40 32.46
N TYR A 1149 25.58 30.22 32.73
CA TYR A 1149 25.49 29.59 34.05
C TYR A 1149 26.27 30.31 35.14
N LEU A 1150 27.25 31.15 34.78
CA LEU A 1150 27.92 32.05 35.73
C LEU A 1150 26.91 32.97 36.42
N PHE A 1151 25.94 33.48 35.66
CA PHE A 1151 24.92 34.39 36.15
C PHE A 1151 23.67 33.69 36.65
N GLY A 1152 23.47 32.41 36.34
CA GLY A 1152 22.33 31.62 36.80
C GLY A 1152 21.91 30.57 35.78
N ARG A 1153 21.49 29.41 36.29
CA ARG A 1153 20.82 28.40 35.45
C ARG A 1153 19.37 28.81 35.19
N PRO A 1154 18.75 28.37 34.07
CA PRO A 1154 17.34 28.56 33.82
C PRO A 1154 16.48 28.06 34.98
N ALA A 1155 15.67 28.93 35.58
CA ALA A 1155 14.91 28.63 36.80
C ALA A 1155 13.45 29.08 36.69
N SER A 1156 12.59 28.70 37.65
CA SER A 1156 11.20 29.13 37.67
C SER A 1156 11.09 30.66 37.85
N ALA A 1157 9.92 31.21 37.50
CA ALA A 1157 9.64 32.65 37.66
C ALA A 1157 9.86 33.14 39.10
N ASP A 1158 9.47 32.34 40.10
CA ASP A 1158 9.61 32.71 41.51
C ASP A 1158 11.09 32.75 41.93
N ALA A 1159 11.89 31.78 41.47
CA ALA A 1159 13.34 31.77 41.72
C ALA A 1159 14.07 32.93 41.03
N LEU A 1160 13.62 33.34 39.83
CA LEU A 1160 14.11 34.53 39.17
C LEU A 1160 13.82 35.79 40.01
N LEU A 1161 12.57 35.96 40.46
CA LEU A 1161 12.16 37.10 41.28
C LEU A 1161 12.96 37.19 42.60
N GLU A 1162 13.13 36.08 43.32
CA GLU A 1162 13.95 36.05 44.55
C GLU A 1162 15.40 36.46 44.29
N LYS A 1163 15.96 36.02 43.16
CA LYS A 1163 17.31 36.40 42.75
C LYS A 1163 17.42 37.88 42.41
N LEU A 1164 16.44 38.42 41.68
CA LEU A 1164 16.38 39.84 41.34
C LEU A 1164 16.23 40.73 42.57
N GLN A 1165 15.57 40.26 43.63
CA GLN A 1165 15.45 40.99 44.90
C GLN A 1165 16.73 40.98 45.75
N SER A 1166 17.61 40.00 45.55
CA SER A 1166 18.84 39.82 46.31
C SER A 1166 20.10 40.31 45.59
N SER A 1167 19.96 40.71 44.32
CA SER A 1167 20.99 41.31 43.47
C SER A 1167 20.88 42.84 43.52
#